data_AF-A0A936QBQ7-F1
#
_entry.id   AF-A0A936QBQ7-F1
#
_cell.length_a   1.000
_cell.length_b   1.000
_cell.length_c   1.000
_cell.angle_alpha   90.00
_cell.angle_beta   90.00
_cell.angle_gamma   90.00
#
_symmetry.space_group_name_H-M   'P 1'
#
loop_
_entity.id
_entity.type
_entity.pdbx_description
1 polymer ?
#
loop_
_entity_poly.entity_id
_entity_poly.type
_entity_poly.pdbx_seq_one_letter_code
_entity_poly.pdbx_strand_id
1 'polypeptide(L)'
;MGGWFTGACRSCALASILFFALPATGEERLVLPGVARADGAFGSRFVSTVWLHNPSDTPLEVDLELLAATGRAGTTRLVLEPRQTRRLDDPVDSLFGLSSAAGCLLARADRPFLLRGVTANIADPRGTYGLALPSLREAEALWPGETGIAPWLTHTAAAGTDFRTNVAVALLEPGSEVLVTIVDDTGLVRGERRLEAKAPLFWQQGVGELASDPEIELGRVEVRVLSGSAVAYAAVVDNVTGDGLLALARRTDMPSAPPFALLLPGAARAPGANGTLWRTGLRLVNPGPAPVEVTLEAHGGGGRVSRSVPPRGAFEEPDLLGALGVPDGSAGAVRVTSPERLAVLGATRNVDPSGRPGTFAASQEPTAEDALAGPGRVLVFTGLSADSGTSGFRTNVAFVSGAAGARGGLRLRASAGATLADAVFDSGPSSWTQRSLSDWFGGAVVPRGATLEVTVEAGTLDAYASVIDNGTGDPAILPPAFLPVTPCPPAGPTPLLTSSSSRVEAGSPVVLSLQAPGRGAGRVVPGDVPLGPGGELSVFPAVTTTYRWIPSSTCPEDRSAPVTVEVVAPAGAVLTEGGAVSGIASGGSTSYRGVPFGAPPTGPLRWRPPAPPAPWIGVRRAATFGSPCAQLDEDGNVTGSEECLTLNVWAPAVPPASPLPVLFFIHGGGNAAGASSYAYYDGTVLAEKGRAVVVTANYRLSSFGWLAQPFLSAESRRGVSGNYGTYDQLAALRWVKRNIAAFGGDPARVAIFGESAGGVNVCTLVASPLAAGLFERALIQSGGCAQRPLAEFVAFGNTLTGKAGCAQAADPAACLRARPFEDLLRAVPPVVSVTSSSGQLWGPAVDGFVLSASPEVVLGKGEHNRVPFAIGANADETGSAAPPITTEAEYRALVTAQVGALAPLVLARYPVSAYASPRKAYVAVTSDSRFICPSRRFARAAAKGGSPVFRYFFSYPASRLYGAVHGIEIPFVFGSFDAFAGYAPSAAERALSESMNAAWARFAAGGDPNGEGLPHWPAYDPVRDRTLVWDLPSGPVDGVRTDVCDFWDSLVASL
;
A
#
# COMPACT_ATOMS: atom_id res chain seq x y z
N MET A 1 32.46 25.86 -32.54
CA MET A 1 32.27 24.53 -33.13
C MET A 1 30.99 23.99 -32.49
N GLY A 2 29.81 23.90 -33.11
CA GLY A 2 29.44 23.76 -34.52
C GLY A 2 28.97 22.32 -34.76
N GLY A 3 27.72 22.01 -35.13
CA GLY A 3 26.50 22.84 -35.20
C GLY A 3 25.40 22.20 -36.08
N TRP A 4 24.14 22.69 -35.95
CA TRP A 4 22.96 22.46 -36.82
C TRP A 4 22.41 20.99 -36.85
N PHE A 5 21.13 20.66 -37.11
CA PHE A 5 19.86 21.32 -37.48
C PHE A 5 18.77 20.83 -36.46
N THR A 6 17.81 21.61 -35.91
CA THR A 6 16.61 22.27 -36.47
C THR A 6 15.65 21.41 -37.32
N GLY A 7 14.42 21.20 -36.82
CA GLY A 7 13.30 20.64 -37.59
C GLY A 7 12.03 20.49 -36.73
N ALA A 8 10.95 21.21 -37.06
CA ALA A 8 9.74 21.27 -36.24
C ALA A 8 8.45 20.98 -37.04
N CYS A 9 7.58 20.14 -36.48
CA CYS A 9 6.10 20.15 -36.62
C CYS A 9 5.56 19.09 -35.64
N ARG A 10 4.73 19.44 -34.65
CA ARG A 10 3.28 19.73 -34.72
C ARG A 10 2.41 18.52 -35.09
N SER A 11 1.40 18.30 -34.25
CA SER A 11 0.22 17.45 -34.45
C SER A 11 0.37 15.94 -34.24
N CYS A 12 0.28 15.52 -32.97
CA CYS A 12 -0.76 14.58 -32.53
C CYS A 12 -0.98 14.74 -31.01
N ALA A 13 -2.16 15.23 -30.63
CA ALA A 13 -2.63 15.28 -29.25
C ALA A 13 -3.73 14.22 -29.05
N LEU A 14 -4.08 13.98 -27.79
CA LEU A 14 -5.08 13.02 -27.26
C LEU A 14 -4.60 11.58 -27.02
N ALA A 15 -5.27 10.97 -26.03
CA ALA A 15 -5.14 9.60 -25.51
C ALA A 15 -3.85 9.26 -24.76
N SER A 16 -3.83 9.56 -23.44
CA SER A 16 -3.57 8.57 -22.37
C SER A 16 -3.70 9.21 -20.97
N ILE A 17 -4.95 9.40 -20.54
CA ILE A 17 -5.31 9.50 -19.12
C ILE A 17 -5.99 8.18 -18.78
N LEU A 18 -5.37 7.30 -17.98
CA LEU A 18 -6.02 6.25 -17.17
C LEU A 18 -5.00 5.34 -16.46
N PHE A 19 -5.43 4.83 -15.29
CA PHE A 19 -4.79 3.84 -14.39
C PHE A 19 -3.61 4.31 -13.52
N PHE A 20 -3.51 3.92 -12.23
CA PHE A 20 -4.39 3.12 -11.36
C PHE A 20 -4.99 3.99 -10.23
N ALA A 21 -6.30 4.11 -10.00
CA ALA A 21 -7.42 3.16 -9.91
C ALA A 21 -7.49 2.38 -8.58
N LEU A 22 -8.72 2.34 -8.03
CA LEU A 22 -9.16 1.51 -6.91
C LEU A 22 -8.88 0.02 -7.18
N PRO A 23 -9.02 -0.87 -6.18
CA PRO A 23 -9.59 -2.18 -6.47
C PRO A 23 -10.99 -1.94 -7.07
N ALA A 24 -11.05 -1.92 -8.40
CA ALA A 24 -12.30 -2.03 -9.11
C ALA A 24 -12.98 -3.34 -8.70
N THR A 25 -14.30 -3.33 -8.73
CA THR A 25 -15.17 -4.50 -8.64
C THR A 25 -14.60 -5.73 -9.37
N GLY A 26 -14.31 -6.81 -8.64
CA GLY A 26 -14.25 -8.20 -9.15
C GLY A 26 -13.01 -8.67 -9.93
N GLU A 27 -12.23 -7.77 -10.54
CA GLU A 27 -11.20 -8.15 -11.54
C GLU A 27 -10.04 -8.99 -10.96
N GLU A 28 -9.80 -10.19 -11.51
CA GLU A 28 -8.70 -11.10 -11.17
C GLU A 28 -7.55 -10.94 -12.18
N ARG A 29 -6.30 -10.90 -11.68
CA ARG A 29 -5.11 -10.64 -12.49
C ARG A 29 -3.99 -11.59 -12.14
N LEU A 30 -3.57 -12.38 -13.12
CA LEU A 30 -2.54 -13.40 -12.98
C LEU A 30 -1.33 -13.09 -13.88
N VAL A 31 -0.16 -13.46 -13.38
CA VAL A 31 1.16 -13.22 -13.97
C VAL A 31 1.89 -14.55 -14.04
N LEU A 32 2.27 -14.98 -15.25
CA LEU A 32 2.94 -16.26 -15.50
C LEU A 32 4.31 -16.01 -16.16
N PRO A 33 5.39 -15.84 -15.36
CA PRO A 33 6.75 -15.72 -15.87
C PRO A 33 7.27 -17.02 -16.52
N GLY A 34 8.23 -16.89 -17.44
CA GLY A 34 8.91 -18.04 -18.06
C GLY A 34 8.18 -18.65 -19.27
N VAL A 35 7.21 -17.93 -19.85
CA VAL A 35 6.56 -18.34 -21.10
C VAL A 35 7.51 -18.07 -22.28
N ALA A 36 7.75 -19.08 -23.10
CA ALA A 36 8.73 -19.03 -24.17
C ALA A 36 8.34 -19.87 -25.40
N ARG A 37 8.77 -19.38 -26.55
CA ARG A 37 9.10 -20.13 -27.76
C ARG A 37 10.50 -19.67 -28.17
N ALA A 38 11.52 -20.43 -27.81
CA ALA A 38 12.90 -20.00 -28.02
C ALA A 38 13.82 -21.18 -28.30
N ASP A 39 14.71 -21.01 -29.28
CA ASP A 39 15.84 -21.91 -29.46
C ASP A 39 16.86 -21.65 -28.34
N GLY A 40 17.33 -22.74 -27.74
CA GLY A 40 18.33 -22.72 -26.67
C GLY A 40 19.73 -23.07 -27.18
N ALA A 41 20.70 -23.08 -26.26
CA ALA A 41 22.02 -23.64 -26.55
C ALA A 41 21.93 -25.14 -26.89
N PHE A 42 22.95 -25.66 -27.57
CA PHE A 42 23.11 -27.09 -27.91
C PHE A 42 21.96 -27.72 -28.71
N GLY A 43 21.15 -26.91 -29.39
CA GLY A 43 20.03 -27.38 -30.22
C GLY A 43 18.74 -27.67 -29.46
N SER A 44 18.67 -27.36 -28.16
CA SER A 44 17.40 -27.34 -27.40
C SER A 44 16.41 -26.37 -28.03
N ARG A 45 15.10 -26.64 -27.90
CA ARG A 45 14.04 -25.73 -28.33
C ARG A 45 12.93 -25.71 -27.30
N PHE A 46 12.79 -24.61 -26.58
CA PHE A 46 11.83 -24.46 -25.48
C PHE A 46 10.50 -23.90 -26.00
N VAL A 47 9.39 -24.58 -25.68
CA VAL A 47 8.03 -24.19 -26.04
C VAL A 47 7.10 -24.35 -24.83
N SER A 48 6.33 -23.32 -24.52
CA SER A 48 5.32 -23.37 -23.45
C SER A 48 4.01 -24.04 -23.88
N THR A 49 3.43 -24.80 -22.96
CA THR A 49 2.00 -25.12 -22.93
C THR A 49 1.38 -24.38 -21.76
N VAL A 50 0.23 -23.74 -21.97
CA VAL A 50 -0.52 -22.99 -20.95
C VAL A 50 -1.93 -23.57 -20.80
N TRP A 51 -2.43 -23.63 -19.57
CA TRP A 51 -3.79 -24.03 -19.25
C TRP A 51 -4.51 -22.91 -18.53
N LEU A 52 -5.71 -22.58 -19.00
CA LEU A 52 -6.64 -21.72 -18.30
C LEU A 52 -7.86 -22.54 -17.86
N HIS A 53 -8.30 -22.38 -16.62
CA HIS A 53 -9.51 -23.03 -16.12
C HIS A 53 -10.50 -22.01 -15.59
N ASN A 54 -11.74 -22.08 -16.08
CA ASN A 54 -12.89 -21.36 -15.56
C ASN A 54 -13.57 -22.21 -14.48
N PRO A 55 -13.49 -21.82 -13.19
CA PRO A 55 -14.09 -22.59 -12.09
C PRO A 55 -15.59 -22.33 -11.90
N SER A 56 -16.19 -21.43 -12.68
CA SER A 56 -17.60 -21.04 -12.55
C SER A 56 -18.52 -21.87 -13.46
N ASP A 57 -19.82 -21.83 -13.16
CA ASP A 57 -20.88 -22.45 -13.96
C ASP A 57 -21.41 -21.53 -15.08
N THR A 58 -20.65 -20.50 -15.45
CA THR A 58 -20.98 -19.51 -16.47
C THR A 58 -19.77 -19.27 -17.38
N PRO A 59 -19.94 -18.86 -18.66
CA PRO A 59 -18.81 -18.44 -19.48
C PRO A 59 -18.00 -17.31 -18.84
N LEU A 60 -16.70 -17.26 -19.15
CA LEU A 60 -15.77 -16.25 -18.66
C LEU A 60 -14.90 -15.71 -19.80
N GLU A 61 -14.78 -14.38 -19.89
CA GLU A 61 -13.81 -13.74 -20.79
C GLU A 61 -12.48 -13.54 -20.07
N VAL A 62 -11.37 -13.90 -20.74
CA VAL A 62 -10.00 -13.69 -20.25
C VAL A 62 -9.19 -12.95 -21.31
N ASP A 63 -8.67 -11.78 -20.96
CA ASP A 63 -7.66 -11.06 -21.73
C ASP A 63 -6.28 -11.65 -21.44
N LEU A 64 -5.49 -11.88 -22.49
CA LEU A 64 -4.11 -12.38 -22.43
C LEU A 64 -3.16 -11.44 -23.15
N GLU A 65 -2.01 -11.13 -22.54
CA GLU A 65 -0.98 -10.25 -23.08
C GLU A 65 0.40 -10.83 -22.78
N LEU A 66 1.29 -10.90 -23.78
CA LEU A 66 2.67 -11.31 -23.58
C LEU A 66 3.59 -10.08 -23.42
N LEU A 67 4.26 -10.02 -22.27
CA LEU A 67 5.35 -9.09 -22.01
C LEU A 67 6.68 -9.76 -22.38
N ALA A 68 7.26 -9.39 -23.53
CA ALA A 68 8.52 -9.92 -24.04
C ALA A 68 9.66 -8.88 -23.96
N ALA A 69 10.88 -9.29 -24.31
CA ALA A 69 12.05 -8.39 -24.35
C ALA A 69 11.95 -7.26 -25.38
N THR A 70 11.12 -7.44 -26.41
CA THR A 70 10.76 -6.41 -27.40
C THR A 70 9.62 -5.49 -26.94
N GLY A 71 9.07 -5.70 -25.75
CA GLY A 71 7.89 -5.01 -25.21
C GLY A 71 6.63 -5.87 -25.21
N ARG A 72 5.46 -5.23 -25.16
CA ARG A 72 4.15 -5.88 -25.15
C ARG A 72 3.76 -6.36 -26.57
N ALA A 73 3.44 -7.63 -26.72
CA ALA A 73 3.10 -8.26 -28.00
C ALA A 73 1.61 -8.13 -28.41
N GLY A 74 0.85 -7.25 -27.73
CA GLY A 74 -0.59 -7.07 -27.93
C GLY A 74 -1.45 -7.90 -26.97
N THR A 75 -2.77 -7.72 -27.06
CA THR A 75 -3.76 -8.36 -26.20
C THR A 75 -4.72 -9.24 -27.01
N THR A 76 -4.87 -10.49 -26.61
CA THR A 76 -5.76 -11.48 -27.24
C THR A 76 -6.80 -11.94 -26.21
N ARG A 77 -8.09 -11.84 -26.57
CA ARG A 77 -9.20 -12.26 -25.70
C ARG A 77 -9.64 -13.70 -26.01
N LEU A 78 -9.83 -14.50 -24.97
CA LEU A 78 -10.41 -15.83 -25.04
C LEU A 78 -11.71 -15.90 -24.23
N VAL A 79 -12.66 -16.72 -24.70
CA VAL A 79 -13.80 -17.16 -23.90
C VAL A 79 -13.50 -18.58 -23.40
N LEU A 80 -13.81 -18.81 -22.12
CA LEU A 80 -13.78 -20.10 -21.44
C LEU A 80 -15.21 -20.49 -21.06
N GLU A 81 -15.67 -21.64 -21.54
CA GLU A 81 -16.99 -22.18 -21.18
C GLU A 81 -17.08 -22.57 -19.69
N PRO A 82 -18.28 -22.74 -19.11
CA PRO A 82 -18.47 -23.23 -17.75
C PRO A 82 -17.61 -24.47 -17.44
N ARG A 83 -16.90 -24.46 -16.30
CA ARG A 83 -16.00 -25.55 -15.86
C ARG A 83 -14.88 -25.94 -16.83
N GLN A 84 -14.69 -25.21 -17.93
CA GLN A 84 -13.75 -25.59 -19.00
C GLN A 84 -12.30 -25.35 -18.59
N THR A 85 -11.44 -26.31 -18.91
CA THR A 85 -9.98 -26.16 -18.90
C THR A 85 -9.48 -26.11 -20.35
N ARG A 86 -9.12 -24.91 -20.82
CA ARG A 86 -8.59 -24.68 -22.16
C ARG A 86 -7.08 -24.81 -22.14
N ARG A 87 -6.56 -25.75 -22.93
CA ARG A 87 -5.13 -25.89 -23.23
C ARG A 87 -4.76 -24.98 -24.40
N LEU A 88 -3.61 -24.33 -24.30
CA LEU A 88 -2.97 -23.53 -25.33
C LEU A 88 -1.57 -24.10 -25.55
N ASP A 89 -1.37 -24.74 -26.70
CA ASP A 89 -0.05 -25.21 -27.14
C ASP A 89 0.65 -24.08 -27.88
N ASP A 90 1.88 -23.77 -27.47
CA ASP A 90 2.68 -22.64 -27.95
C ASP A 90 1.88 -21.32 -28.00
N PRO A 91 1.55 -20.70 -26.85
CA PRO A 91 0.79 -19.45 -26.82
C PRO A 91 1.56 -18.28 -27.44
N VAL A 92 2.89 -18.37 -27.55
CA VAL A 92 3.75 -17.32 -28.12
C VAL A 92 3.52 -17.19 -29.63
N ASP A 93 3.46 -18.32 -30.34
CA ASP A 93 3.08 -18.36 -31.76
C ASP A 93 1.56 -18.26 -31.94
N SER A 94 0.79 -19.09 -31.24
CA SER A 94 -0.65 -19.25 -31.50
C SER A 94 -1.55 -18.09 -31.06
N LEU A 95 -1.13 -17.25 -30.10
CA LEU A 95 -1.89 -16.06 -29.69
C LEU A 95 -1.26 -14.73 -30.12
N PHE A 96 0.07 -14.68 -30.32
CA PHE A 96 0.81 -13.44 -30.59
C PHE A 96 1.61 -13.45 -31.90
N GLY A 97 1.63 -14.56 -32.64
CA GLY A 97 2.30 -14.68 -33.95
C GLY A 97 3.83 -14.57 -33.90
N LEU A 98 4.44 -14.77 -32.74
CA LEU A 98 5.88 -14.62 -32.56
C LEU A 98 6.60 -15.94 -32.80
N SER A 99 7.40 -16.01 -33.87
CA SER A 99 8.19 -17.20 -34.21
C SER A 99 9.28 -17.52 -33.19
N SER A 100 9.77 -16.52 -32.44
CA SER A 100 10.54 -16.71 -31.23
C SER A 100 10.39 -15.52 -30.26
N ALA A 101 10.12 -15.81 -28.99
CA ALA A 101 10.19 -14.87 -27.88
C ALA A 101 10.23 -15.63 -26.53
N ALA A 102 10.80 -15.00 -25.51
CA ALA A 102 10.64 -15.38 -24.10
C ALA A 102 10.10 -14.17 -23.32
N GLY A 103 9.30 -14.43 -22.28
CA GLY A 103 8.59 -13.38 -21.58
C GLY A 103 7.73 -13.84 -20.40
N CYS A 104 6.80 -12.96 -20.05
CA CYS A 104 5.82 -13.15 -18.99
C CYS A 104 4.42 -12.97 -19.56
N LEU A 105 3.55 -13.96 -19.39
CA LEU A 105 2.15 -13.89 -19.82
C LEU A 105 1.31 -13.25 -18.71
N LEU A 106 0.72 -12.10 -19.02
CA LEU A 106 -0.24 -11.40 -18.18
C LEU A 106 -1.64 -11.85 -18.57
N ALA A 107 -2.49 -12.15 -17.59
CA ALA A 107 -3.85 -12.63 -17.80
C ALA A 107 -4.84 -11.92 -16.88
N ARG A 108 -6.01 -11.55 -17.40
CA ARG A 108 -6.98 -10.71 -16.68
C ARG A 108 -8.41 -11.11 -17.01
N ALA A 109 -9.26 -11.20 -16.00
CA ALA A 109 -10.69 -11.52 -16.15
C ALA A 109 -11.55 -10.76 -15.12
N ASP A 110 -12.85 -10.63 -15.38
CA ASP A 110 -13.80 -9.93 -14.49
C ASP A 110 -14.08 -10.66 -13.17
N ARG A 111 -13.67 -11.92 -13.07
CA ARG A 111 -13.89 -12.87 -11.98
C ARG A 111 -12.74 -13.88 -11.90
N PRO A 112 -12.60 -14.61 -10.79
CA PRO A 112 -11.48 -15.53 -10.62
C PRO A 112 -11.45 -16.71 -11.60
N PHE A 113 -10.23 -17.00 -12.06
CA PHE A 113 -9.88 -18.14 -12.91
C PHE A 113 -8.52 -18.70 -12.47
N LEU A 114 -8.11 -19.82 -13.06
CA LEU A 114 -6.79 -20.38 -12.85
C LEU A 114 -5.96 -20.26 -14.13
N LEU A 115 -4.70 -19.88 -13.97
CA LEU A 115 -3.68 -19.90 -15.01
C LEU A 115 -2.54 -20.84 -14.59
N ARG A 116 -1.96 -21.54 -15.55
CA ARG A 116 -0.78 -22.40 -15.35
C ARG A 116 0.00 -22.54 -16.64
N GLY A 117 1.30 -22.77 -16.58
CA GLY A 117 2.06 -23.28 -17.72
C GLY A 117 3.14 -24.28 -17.35
N VAL A 118 3.66 -24.94 -18.39
CA VAL A 118 4.91 -25.69 -18.39
C VAL A 118 5.68 -25.28 -19.64
N THR A 119 6.97 -24.97 -19.52
CA THR A 119 7.87 -24.72 -20.66
C THR A 119 8.74 -25.94 -20.88
N ALA A 120 8.58 -26.61 -22.02
CA ALA A 120 9.28 -27.86 -22.30
C ALA A 120 10.28 -27.76 -23.44
N ASN A 121 11.42 -28.45 -23.33
CA ASN A 121 12.34 -28.66 -24.44
C ASN A 121 11.74 -29.72 -25.40
N ILE A 122 11.44 -29.31 -26.63
CA ILE A 122 10.81 -30.14 -27.68
C ILE A 122 11.80 -30.57 -28.78
N ALA A 123 13.11 -30.43 -28.56
CA ALA A 123 14.13 -30.81 -29.53
C ALA A 123 14.34 -32.33 -29.66
N ASP A 124 14.11 -33.10 -28.59
CA ASP A 124 14.16 -34.56 -28.65
C ASP A 124 12.77 -35.14 -28.95
N PRO A 125 12.59 -35.91 -30.04
CA PRO A 125 11.31 -36.56 -30.35
C PRO A 125 10.95 -37.71 -29.39
N ARG A 126 11.84 -38.11 -28.46
CA ARG A 126 11.61 -39.21 -27.49
C ARG A 126 10.89 -38.77 -26.21
N GLY A 127 10.78 -37.47 -25.94
CA GLY A 127 10.08 -36.91 -24.78
C GLY A 127 10.47 -35.46 -24.52
N THR A 128 9.70 -34.78 -23.68
CA THR A 128 9.75 -33.32 -23.52
C THR A 128 10.02 -32.91 -22.08
N TYR A 129 11.23 -32.39 -21.84
CA TYR A 129 11.75 -32.00 -20.52
C TYR A 129 11.13 -30.67 -20.05
N GLY A 130 10.36 -30.66 -18.95
CA GLY A 130 9.40 -29.59 -18.63
C GLY A 130 9.64 -28.78 -17.34
N LEU A 131 9.87 -27.48 -17.49
CA LEU A 131 9.85 -26.48 -16.41
C LEU A 131 8.41 -26.14 -16.00
N ALA A 132 8.02 -26.39 -14.75
CA ALA A 132 6.76 -25.87 -14.22
C ALA A 132 6.81 -24.34 -14.05
N LEU A 133 5.82 -23.62 -14.59
CA LEU A 133 5.74 -22.16 -14.47
C LEU A 133 4.83 -21.76 -13.29
N PRO A 134 5.32 -21.00 -12.30
CA PRO A 134 4.52 -20.55 -11.18
C PRO A 134 3.57 -19.44 -11.63
N SER A 135 2.26 -19.64 -11.48
CA SER A 135 1.29 -18.55 -11.66
C SER A 135 1.20 -17.74 -10.37
N LEU A 136 1.27 -16.42 -10.49
CA LEU A 136 1.15 -15.46 -9.40
C LEU A 136 -0.08 -14.59 -9.60
N ARG A 137 -0.69 -14.11 -8.52
CA ARG A 137 -1.55 -12.92 -8.59
C ARG A 137 -0.68 -11.68 -8.75
N GLU A 138 -1.15 -10.63 -9.43
CA GLU A 138 -0.43 -9.35 -9.53
C GLU A 138 -0.09 -8.78 -8.14
N ALA A 139 -0.95 -9.01 -7.14
CA ALA A 139 -0.71 -8.65 -5.74
C ALA A 139 0.43 -9.42 -5.04
N GLU A 140 0.94 -10.51 -5.63
CA GLU A 140 2.12 -11.26 -5.16
C GLU A 140 3.45 -10.80 -5.78
N ALA A 141 3.41 -9.84 -6.70
CA ALA A 141 4.61 -9.18 -7.22
C ALA A 141 5.38 -8.45 -6.11
N LEU A 142 6.64 -8.10 -6.40
CA LEU A 142 7.49 -7.28 -5.54
C LEU A 142 7.19 -5.78 -5.77
N TRP A 143 7.12 -5.02 -4.68
CA TRP A 143 6.74 -3.59 -4.65
C TRP A 143 7.86 -2.68 -4.08
N PRO A 144 7.77 -1.33 -4.21
CA PRO A 144 8.89 -0.44 -3.91
C PRO A 144 9.37 -0.47 -2.46
N GLY A 145 10.62 -0.91 -2.28
CA GLY A 145 11.28 -1.14 -1.00
C GLY A 145 11.43 -2.61 -0.61
N GLU A 146 10.78 -3.53 -1.34
CA GLU A 146 10.84 -4.97 -1.07
C GLU A 146 12.01 -5.64 -1.80
N THR A 147 12.53 -6.73 -1.20
CA THR A 147 13.53 -7.61 -1.82
C THR A 147 12.95 -9.02 -1.93
N GLY A 148 12.93 -9.56 -3.15
CA GLY A 148 12.69 -10.98 -3.39
C GLY A 148 13.99 -11.76 -3.49
N ILE A 149 14.01 -12.99 -2.98
CA ILE A 149 15.15 -13.91 -3.05
C ILE A 149 14.75 -15.13 -3.89
N ALA A 150 15.50 -15.41 -4.95
CA ALA A 150 15.45 -16.69 -5.67
C ALA A 150 16.59 -17.58 -5.12
N PRO A 151 16.27 -18.64 -4.35
CA PRO A 151 17.25 -19.36 -3.53
C PRO A 151 18.15 -20.34 -4.29
N TRP A 152 18.00 -20.46 -5.62
CA TRP A 152 18.74 -21.42 -6.44
C TRP A 152 19.41 -20.75 -7.63
N LEU A 153 20.72 -20.50 -7.50
CA LEU A 153 21.62 -20.17 -8.59
C LEU A 153 22.79 -21.14 -8.57
N THR A 154 23.10 -21.71 -9.73
CA THR A 154 24.33 -22.49 -10.00
C THR A 154 24.78 -22.22 -11.42
N HIS A 155 26.03 -21.79 -11.61
CA HIS A 155 26.57 -21.42 -12.90
C HIS A 155 28.02 -21.90 -13.03
N THR A 156 28.33 -22.55 -14.14
CA THR A 156 29.66 -23.03 -14.52
C THR A 156 30.11 -22.29 -15.78
N ALA A 157 31.34 -21.80 -15.78
CA ALA A 157 31.86 -20.95 -16.85
C ALA A 157 32.11 -21.70 -18.18
N ALA A 158 32.37 -23.01 -18.11
CA ALA A 158 32.67 -23.85 -19.25
C ALA A 158 31.40 -24.24 -20.02
N ALA A 159 31.32 -23.86 -21.29
CA ALA A 159 30.21 -24.22 -22.16
C ALA A 159 30.16 -25.73 -22.42
N GLY A 160 29.04 -26.37 -22.08
CA GLY A 160 28.80 -27.80 -22.31
C GLY A 160 29.05 -28.70 -21.09
N THR A 161 29.39 -28.14 -19.93
CA THR A 161 29.46 -28.87 -18.65
C THR A 161 28.50 -28.26 -17.63
N ASP A 162 28.01 -29.10 -16.71
CA ASP A 162 27.21 -28.73 -15.54
C ASP A 162 26.03 -27.79 -15.84
N PHE A 163 25.97 -26.60 -15.26
CA PHE A 163 24.77 -25.76 -15.26
C PHE A 163 25.02 -24.32 -15.73
N ARG A 164 24.03 -23.74 -16.41
CA ARG A 164 23.93 -22.30 -16.69
C ARG A 164 22.72 -21.70 -15.96
N THR A 165 22.93 -20.66 -15.16
CA THR A 165 21.81 -19.84 -14.65
C THR A 165 21.59 -18.61 -15.52
N ASN A 166 20.33 -18.32 -15.85
CA ASN A 166 19.85 -17.03 -16.34
C ASN A 166 18.99 -16.36 -15.27
N VAL A 167 19.12 -15.04 -15.12
CA VAL A 167 18.22 -14.23 -14.29
C VAL A 167 17.22 -13.52 -15.19
N ALA A 168 15.95 -13.53 -14.80
CA ALA A 168 14.89 -12.84 -15.52
C ALA A 168 14.05 -11.96 -14.59
N VAL A 169 13.61 -10.82 -15.10
CA VAL A 169 12.77 -9.83 -14.42
C VAL A 169 11.70 -9.32 -15.39
N ALA A 170 10.44 -9.47 -15.02
CA ALA A 170 9.30 -8.82 -15.63
C ALA A 170 8.97 -7.55 -14.82
N LEU A 171 9.23 -6.38 -15.41
CA LEU A 171 8.85 -5.06 -14.91
C LEU A 171 7.44 -4.75 -15.43
N LEU A 172 6.45 -4.74 -14.55
CA LEU A 172 5.03 -4.82 -14.94
C LEU A 172 4.47 -3.46 -15.39
N GLU A 173 5.03 -2.37 -14.86
CA GLU A 173 4.51 -1.00 -15.01
C GLU A 173 5.57 -0.03 -15.61
N PRO A 174 5.16 1.05 -16.32
CA PRO A 174 6.07 2.11 -16.74
C PRO A 174 6.78 2.77 -15.55
N GLY A 175 8.09 3.04 -15.68
CA GLY A 175 8.89 3.65 -14.61
C GLY A 175 9.28 2.68 -13.50
N SER A 176 9.05 1.38 -13.67
CA SER A 176 9.54 0.36 -12.74
C SER A 176 11.06 0.27 -12.79
N GLU A 177 11.67 0.14 -11.61
CA GLU A 177 13.11 0.09 -11.43
C GLU A 177 13.48 -0.96 -10.38
N VAL A 178 14.48 -1.79 -10.67
CA VAL A 178 15.02 -2.79 -9.74
C VAL A 178 16.54 -2.77 -9.68
N LEU A 179 17.08 -3.24 -8.56
CA LEU A 179 18.46 -3.71 -8.42
C LEU A 179 18.45 -5.23 -8.34
N VAL A 180 19.12 -5.88 -9.29
CA VAL A 180 19.39 -7.32 -9.30
C VAL A 180 20.80 -7.54 -8.76
N THR A 181 20.95 -8.37 -7.73
CA THR A 181 22.22 -8.67 -7.06
C THR A 181 22.46 -10.17 -7.08
N ILE A 182 23.62 -10.59 -7.58
CA ILE A 182 24.10 -11.98 -7.56
C ILE A 182 24.93 -12.16 -6.29
N VAL A 183 24.56 -13.14 -5.46
CA VAL A 183 25.22 -13.40 -4.18
C VAL A 183 25.57 -14.88 -4.07
N ASP A 184 26.79 -15.18 -3.61
CA ASP A 184 27.22 -16.55 -3.35
C ASP A 184 26.74 -17.09 -1.98
N ASP A 185 27.17 -18.30 -1.66
CA ASP A 185 26.88 -19.03 -0.42
C ASP A 185 27.41 -18.34 0.84
N THR A 186 28.49 -17.57 0.73
CA THR A 186 29.09 -16.81 1.84
C THR A 186 28.36 -15.49 2.12
N GLY A 187 27.47 -15.07 1.22
CA GLY A 187 26.84 -13.75 1.26
C GLY A 187 27.64 -12.64 0.59
N LEU A 188 28.70 -12.98 -0.16
CA LEU A 188 29.47 -12.02 -0.94
C LEU A 188 28.75 -11.70 -2.26
N VAL A 189 28.64 -10.41 -2.56
CA VAL A 189 28.08 -9.92 -3.82
C VAL A 189 29.08 -10.17 -4.95
N ARG A 190 28.71 -11.01 -5.91
CA ARG A 190 29.52 -11.34 -7.09
C ARG A 190 29.16 -10.50 -8.31
N GLY A 191 28.02 -9.82 -8.31
CA GLY A 191 27.60 -8.95 -9.41
C GLY A 191 26.33 -8.16 -9.10
N GLU A 192 26.19 -6.98 -9.70
CA GLU A 192 24.99 -6.13 -9.54
C GLU A 192 24.57 -5.52 -10.88
N ARG A 193 23.25 -5.44 -11.09
CA ARG A 193 22.65 -4.84 -12.27
C ARG A 193 21.40 -4.05 -11.90
N ARG A 194 21.45 -2.73 -12.08
CA ARG A 194 20.27 -1.86 -12.03
C ARG A 194 19.54 -1.92 -13.37
N LEU A 195 18.22 -2.06 -13.32
CA LEU A 195 17.32 -2.09 -14.47
C LEU A 195 16.25 -1.02 -14.28
N GLU A 196 16.09 -0.14 -15.27
CA GLU A 196 15.05 0.90 -15.33
C GLU A 196 14.28 0.71 -16.64
N ALA A 197 12.94 0.70 -16.59
CA ALA A 197 12.12 0.54 -17.79
C ALA A 197 11.07 1.64 -17.93
N LYS A 198 11.17 2.42 -19.01
CA LYS A 198 10.24 3.53 -19.35
C LYS A 198 8.84 3.05 -19.75
N ALA A 199 8.70 1.77 -20.04
CA ALA A 199 7.46 1.05 -20.30
C ALA A 199 7.63 -0.37 -19.70
N PRO A 200 6.56 -1.15 -19.51
CA PRO A 200 6.68 -2.53 -19.06
C PRO A 200 7.65 -3.31 -19.93
N LEU A 201 8.52 -4.10 -19.31
CA LEU A 201 9.64 -4.78 -19.96
C LEU A 201 9.87 -6.15 -19.33
N PHE A 202 10.05 -7.18 -20.16
CA PHE A 202 10.73 -8.40 -19.71
C PHE A 202 12.21 -8.30 -20.03
N TRP A 203 13.06 -8.54 -19.04
CA TRP A 203 14.51 -8.58 -19.19
C TRP A 203 15.03 -9.93 -18.73
N GLN A 204 16.02 -10.48 -19.43
CA GLN A 204 16.70 -11.71 -19.05
C GLN A 204 18.17 -11.64 -19.45
N GLN A 205 19.08 -12.10 -18.58
CA GLN A 205 20.52 -12.15 -18.84
C GLN A 205 21.17 -13.35 -18.15
N GLY A 206 22.22 -13.91 -18.77
CA GLY A 206 23.00 -15.01 -18.19
C GLY A 206 23.86 -14.55 -17.00
N VAL A 207 23.99 -15.38 -15.96
CA VAL A 207 24.79 -15.02 -14.77
C VAL A 207 26.26 -14.76 -15.10
N GLY A 208 26.84 -15.44 -16.09
CA GLY A 208 28.20 -15.19 -16.56
C GLY A 208 28.43 -13.82 -17.23
N GLU A 209 27.38 -13.05 -17.52
CA GLU A 209 27.46 -11.64 -17.94
C GLU A 209 27.16 -10.66 -16.80
N LEU A 210 26.68 -11.15 -15.65
CA LEU A 210 26.28 -10.37 -14.48
C LEU A 210 27.33 -10.42 -13.36
N ALA A 211 27.97 -11.58 -13.18
CA ALA A 211 28.94 -11.82 -12.12
C ALA A 211 30.39 -11.55 -12.58
N SER A 212 31.21 -10.98 -11.70
CA SER A 212 32.65 -10.75 -11.93
C SER A 212 33.46 -12.04 -11.99
N ASP A 213 32.93 -13.10 -11.39
CA ASP A 213 33.40 -14.46 -11.51
C ASP A 213 32.17 -15.33 -11.84
N PRO A 214 32.14 -15.96 -13.04
CA PRO A 214 30.99 -16.75 -13.48
C PRO A 214 30.83 -18.07 -12.73
N GLU A 215 31.85 -18.58 -12.03
CA GLU A 215 31.80 -19.89 -11.39
C GLU A 215 31.20 -19.78 -9.98
N ILE A 216 29.93 -20.20 -9.86
CA ILE A 216 29.13 -20.14 -8.63
C ILE A 216 28.41 -21.47 -8.46
N GLU A 217 28.95 -22.36 -7.62
CA GLU A 217 28.36 -23.67 -7.32
C GLU A 217 27.06 -23.52 -6.51
N LEU A 218 27.12 -22.74 -5.43
CA LEU A 218 26.00 -22.42 -4.56
C LEU A 218 25.85 -20.90 -4.44
N GLY A 219 24.66 -20.40 -4.75
CA GLY A 219 24.34 -18.97 -4.65
C GLY A 219 22.86 -18.71 -4.85
N ARG A 220 22.52 -17.42 -4.94
CA ARG A 220 21.15 -16.90 -5.04
C ARG A 220 21.11 -15.62 -5.89
N VAL A 221 19.89 -15.25 -6.28
CA VAL A 221 19.60 -13.91 -6.82
C VAL A 221 18.74 -13.14 -5.81
N GLU A 222 19.15 -11.92 -5.48
CA GLU A 222 18.32 -10.96 -4.78
C GLU A 222 17.81 -9.90 -5.76
N VAL A 223 16.52 -9.56 -5.71
CA VAL A 223 15.91 -8.54 -6.56
C VAL A 223 15.18 -7.54 -5.69
N ARG A 224 15.75 -6.34 -5.57
CA ARG A 224 15.18 -5.24 -4.79
C ARG A 224 14.46 -4.25 -5.69
N VAL A 225 13.20 -3.98 -5.43
CA VAL A 225 12.40 -3.01 -6.18
C VAL A 225 12.63 -1.60 -5.64
N LEU A 226 13.03 -0.69 -6.51
CA LEU A 226 13.30 0.72 -6.21
C LEU A 226 12.06 1.58 -6.53
N SER A 227 11.36 1.30 -7.65
CA SER A 227 10.07 1.90 -8.03
C SER A 227 9.24 0.94 -8.89
N GLY A 228 7.93 1.20 -9.02
CA GLY A 228 6.99 0.35 -9.77
C GLY A 228 6.85 -1.06 -9.16
N SER A 229 6.66 -2.07 -10.00
CA SER A 229 6.43 -3.46 -9.57
C SER A 229 7.13 -4.48 -10.47
N ALA A 230 7.57 -5.60 -9.88
CA ALA A 230 8.36 -6.60 -10.56
C ALA A 230 8.06 -8.05 -10.15
N VAL A 231 8.17 -8.98 -11.09
CA VAL A 231 8.28 -10.42 -10.85
C VAL A 231 9.62 -10.89 -11.39
N ALA A 232 10.39 -11.66 -10.62
CA ALA A 232 11.71 -12.12 -11.02
C ALA A 232 11.95 -13.60 -10.68
N TYR A 233 12.83 -14.25 -11.43
CA TYR A 233 13.23 -15.64 -11.19
C TYR A 233 14.65 -15.92 -11.70
N ALA A 234 15.26 -16.97 -11.16
CA ALA A 234 16.43 -17.61 -11.72
C ALA A 234 15.99 -18.88 -12.46
N ALA A 235 16.44 -19.04 -13.71
CA ALA A 235 16.28 -20.26 -14.50
C ALA A 235 17.65 -20.96 -14.61
N VAL A 236 17.80 -22.07 -13.89
CA VAL A 236 19.01 -22.90 -13.89
C VAL A 236 18.79 -24.03 -14.89
N VAL A 237 19.70 -24.21 -15.84
CA VAL A 237 19.57 -25.20 -16.92
C VAL A 237 20.84 -26.04 -17.01
N ASP A 238 20.68 -27.35 -17.03
CA ASP A 238 21.76 -28.32 -17.32
C ASP A 238 22.26 -28.12 -18.76
N ASN A 239 23.57 -27.95 -18.91
CA ASN A 239 24.23 -27.76 -20.20
C ASN A 239 24.37 -29.05 -21.02
N VAL A 240 24.33 -30.22 -20.37
CA VAL A 240 24.45 -31.54 -21.00
C VAL A 240 23.11 -32.00 -21.57
N THR A 241 22.01 -31.75 -20.85
CA THR A 241 20.67 -32.29 -21.20
C THR A 241 19.68 -31.23 -21.66
N GLY A 242 19.85 -29.98 -21.22
CA GLY A 242 18.89 -28.90 -21.45
C GLY A 242 17.78 -28.82 -20.40
N ASP A 243 17.83 -29.66 -19.36
CA ASP A 243 16.81 -29.77 -18.32
C ASP A 243 16.91 -28.63 -17.31
N GLY A 244 15.76 -28.17 -16.80
CA GLY A 244 15.67 -26.87 -16.15
C GLY A 244 14.98 -26.87 -14.79
N LEU A 245 15.41 -25.93 -13.96
CA LEU A 245 14.76 -25.50 -12.71
C LEU A 245 14.40 -24.02 -12.80
N LEU A 246 13.21 -23.63 -12.35
CA LEU A 246 12.84 -22.23 -12.13
C LEU A 246 12.73 -21.97 -10.63
N ALA A 247 13.54 -21.06 -10.10
CA ALA A 247 13.50 -20.59 -8.73
C ALA A 247 12.95 -19.16 -8.71
N LEU A 248 11.76 -18.98 -8.15
CA LEU A 248 11.08 -17.69 -8.13
C LEU A 248 11.62 -16.77 -7.02
N ALA A 249 11.76 -15.47 -7.29
CA ALA A 249 12.15 -14.50 -6.29
C ALA A 249 10.97 -14.16 -5.37
N ARG A 250 11.01 -14.63 -4.11
CA ARG A 250 9.94 -14.42 -3.11
C ARG A 250 10.42 -13.58 -1.93
N ARG A 251 9.51 -12.80 -1.33
CA ARG A 251 9.76 -12.04 -0.09
C ARG A 251 10.01 -12.98 1.10
N THR A 252 10.93 -12.60 1.96
CA THR A 252 11.22 -13.31 3.23
C THR A 252 10.78 -12.54 4.49
N ASP A 253 10.04 -11.43 4.37
CA ASP A 253 9.69 -10.51 5.47
C ASP A 253 8.20 -10.53 5.89
N MET A 254 7.41 -11.47 5.38
CA MET A 254 5.98 -11.60 5.65
C MET A 254 5.67 -11.84 7.15
N PRO A 255 4.52 -11.38 7.68
CA PRO A 255 4.20 -11.54 9.11
C PRO A 255 3.74 -12.96 9.45
N SER A 256 4.63 -13.82 9.96
CA SER A 256 4.25 -14.98 10.78
C SER A 256 5.07 -14.96 12.07
N ALA A 257 4.49 -15.41 13.17
CA ALA A 257 5.24 -15.56 14.42
C ALA A 257 6.22 -16.74 14.30
N PRO A 258 7.45 -16.64 14.86
CA PRO A 258 8.34 -17.79 14.98
C PRO A 258 7.83 -18.77 16.07
N PRO A 259 8.14 -20.07 15.97
CA PRO A 259 8.91 -20.72 14.90
C PRO A 259 8.10 -20.84 13.59
N PHE A 260 8.79 -20.60 12.48
CA PHE A 260 8.25 -20.76 11.13
C PHE A 260 8.34 -22.23 10.72
N ALA A 261 7.23 -22.80 10.23
CA ALA A 261 7.14 -24.20 9.81
C ALA A 261 6.63 -24.30 8.37
N LEU A 262 7.41 -24.95 7.53
CA LEU A 262 7.15 -25.26 6.13
C LEU A 262 7.03 -26.78 5.94
N LEU A 263 6.15 -27.21 5.05
CA LEU A 263 6.15 -28.55 4.48
C LEU A 263 6.67 -28.48 3.05
N LEU A 264 7.77 -29.17 2.78
CA LEU A 264 8.30 -29.42 1.44
C LEU A 264 7.70 -30.73 0.91
N PRO A 265 6.73 -30.67 -0.03
CA PRO A 265 6.09 -31.86 -0.55
C PRO A 265 6.94 -32.55 -1.64
N GLY A 266 6.90 -33.88 -1.72
CA GLY A 266 7.43 -34.61 -2.88
C GLY A 266 8.95 -34.74 -2.94
N ALA A 267 9.61 -34.81 -1.78
CA ALA A 267 11.00 -35.23 -1.71
C ALA A 267 11.14 -36.70 -2.15
N ALA A 268 12.12 -37.00 -3.00
CA ALA A 268 12.32 -38.31 -3.62
C ALA A 268 13.75 -38.83 -3.40
N ARG A 269 13.84 -40.14 -3.16
CA ARG A 269 15.07 -40.94 -3.05
C ARG A 269 14.84 -42.31 -3.67
N ALA A 270 14.46 -42.31 -4.95
CA ALA A 270 13.87 -43.46 -5.63
C ALA A 270 14.57 -43.78 -6.97
N PRO A 271 14.49 -45.02 -7.48
CA PRO A 271 14.95 -45.35 -8.83
C PRO A 271 14.28 -44.50 -9.91
N GLY A 272 15.08 -44.06 -10.88
CA GLY A 272 14.63 -43.46 -12.14
C GLY A 272 14.70 -44.46 -13.31
N ALA A 273 14.47 -43.95 -14.52
CA ALA A 273 14.60 -44.75 -15.74
C ALA A 273 16.07 -45.15 -16.00
N ASN A 274 16.30 -46.21 -16.78
CA ASN A 274 17.64 -46.63 -17.22
C ASN A 274 18.68 -46.85 -16.08
N GLY A 275 18.21 -47.14 -14.87
CA GLY A 275 19.07 -47.40 -13.69
C GLY A 275 19.53 -46.14 -12.95
N THR A 276 19.01 -44.95 -13.28
CA THR A 276 19.32 -43.70 -12.58
C THR A 276 18.64 -43.62 -11.20
N LEU A 277 18.96 -42.59 -10.42
CA LEU A 277 18.47 -42.40 -9.06
C LEU A 277 17.97 -40.97 -8.84
N TRP A 278 16.66 -40.81 -8.65
CA TRP A 278 16.07 -39.55 -8.21
C TRP A 278 16.54 -39.19 -6.80
N ARG A 279 16.99 -37.94 -6.64
CA ARG A 279 17.42 -37.34 -5.37
C ARG A 279 16.89 -35.92 -5.24
N THR A 280 16.18 -35.63 -4.15
CA THR A 280 15.79 -34.26 -3.83
C THR A 280 16.82 -33.61 -2.92
N GLY A 281 17.42 -32.53 -3.42
CA GLY A 281 18.19 -31.59 -2.60
C GLY A 281 17.31 -30.47 -2.06
N LEU A 282 17.77 -29.80 -1.00
CA LEU A 282 17.10 -28.67 -0.37
C LEU A 282 18.08 -27.51 -0.20
N ARG A 283 17.74 -26.34 -0.73
CA ARG A 283 18.46 -25.09 -0.46
C ARG A 283 17.76 -24.27 0.61
N LEU A 284 18.55 -23.79 1.56
CA LEU A 284 18.17 -22.89 2.64
C LEU A 284 19.01 -21.62 2.52
N VAL A 285 18.36 -20.47 2.34
CA VAL A 285 19.02 -19.15 2.32
C VAL A 285 18.60 -18.36 3.54
N ASN A 286 19.60 -17.89 4.28
CA ASN A 286 19.43 -17.06 5.45
C ASN A 286 19.69 -15.58 5.08
N PRO A 287 18.67 -14.71 5.03
CA PRO A 287 18.86 -13.27 4.81
C PRO A 287 19.38 -12.54 6.07
N GLY A 288 19.33 -13.18 7.24
CA GLY A 288 19.64 -12.60 8.54
C GLY A 288 21.15 -12.40 8.81
N PRO A 289 21.52 -11.51 9.74
CA PRO A 289 22.91 -11.23 10.10
C PRO A 289 23.51 -12.22 11.12
N ALA A 290 22.76 -13.23 11.55
CA ALA A 290 23.16 -14.26 12.52
C ALA A 290 22.96 -15.66 11.92
N PRO A 291 23.68 -16.71 12.38
CA PRO A 291 23.45 -18.07 11.90
C PRO A 291 22.10 -18.59 12.41
N VAL A 292 21.41 -19.38 11.58
CA VAL A 292 20.07 -19.90 11.89
C VAL A 292 20.10 -21.42 11.93
N GLU A 293 19.69 -22.00 13.07
CA GLU A 293 19.50 -23.44 13.23
C GLU A 293 18.14 -23.89 12.66
N VAL A 294 18.16 -24.83 11.73
CA VAL A 294 16.99 -25.34 11.02
C VAL A 294 16.81 -26.81 11.33
N THR A 295 15.62 -27.19 11.79
CA THR A 295 15.21 -28.59 11.91
C THR A 295 14.62 -29.06 10.58
N LEU A 296 15.10 -30.20 10.09
CA LEU A 296 14.52 -30.98 9.00
C LEU A 296 13.96 -32.27 9.60
N GLU A 297 12.71 -32.62 9.28
CA GLU A 297 12.03 -33.80 9.84
C GLU A 297 11.19 -34.51 8.78
N ALA A 298 11.36 -35.84 8.64
CA ALA A 298 10.60 -36.63 7.68
C ALA A 298 9.13 -36.77 8.10
N HIS A 299 8.22 -36.29 7.25
CA HIS A 299 6.78 -36.34 7.50
C HIS A 299 6.26 -37.77 7.35
N GLY A 300 5.44 -38.24 8.31
CA GLY A 300 4.98 -39.63 8.38
C GLY A 300 5.75 -40.52 9.37
N GLY A 301 6.76 -39.99 10.06
CA GLY A 301 7.55 -40.71 11.05
C GLY A 301 8.84 -41.28 10.47
N GLY A 302 9.91 -40.49 10.51
CA GLY A 302 11.26 -40.89 10.09
C GLY A 302 12.33 -40.13 10.87
N GLY A 303 13.54 -40.04 10.33
CA GLY A 303 14.62 -39.31 10.97
C GLY A 303 14.39 -37.79 11.01
N ARG A 304 15.17 -37.15 11.87
CA ARG A 304 15.19 -35.69 12.10
C ARG A 304 16.64 -35.25 12.23
N VAL A 305 17.00 -34.13 11.60
CA VAL A 305 18.33 -33.54 11.70
C VAL A 305 18.26 -32.03 11.88
N SER A 306 19.29 -31.44 12.48
CA SER A 306 19.50 -29.99 12.47
C SER A 306 20.56 -29.60 11.44
N ARG A 307 20.42 -28.40 10.88
CA ARG A 307 21.38 -27.75 9.96
C ARG A 307 21.57 -26.29 10.36
N SER A 308 22.83 -25.86 10.46
CA SER A 308 23.18 -24.46 10.65
C SER A 308 23.29 -23.78 9.30
N VAL A 309 22.54 -22.69 9.09
CA VAL A 309 22.63 -21.87 7.87
C VAL A 309 23.41 -20.59 8.21
N PRO A 310 24.54 -20.30 7.52
CA PRO A 310 25.42 -19.19 7.88
C PRO A 310 24.73 -17.82 7.74
N PRO A 311 25.21 -16.77 8.45
CA PRO A 311 24.72 -15.40 8.29
C PRO A 311 24.77 -14.94 6.84
N ARG A 312 23.68 -14.36 6.32
CA ARG A 312 23.57 -13.85 4.94
C ARG A 312 23.94 -14.86 3.84
N GLY A 313 24.00 -16.15 4.18
CA GLY A 313 24.54 -17.18 3.32
C GLY A 313 23.52 -18.24 2.92
N ALA A 314 24.01 -19.27 2.25
CA ALA A 314 23.21 -20.40 1.80
C ALA A 314 23.75 -21.73 2.34
N PHE A 315 22.88 -22.73 2.40
CA PHE A 315 23.22 -24.12 2.70
C PHE A 315 22.44 -25.03 1.75
N GLU A 316 23.07 -26.09 1.23
CA GLU A 316 22.41 -27.13 0.45
C GLU A 316 22.55 -28.50 1.14
N GLU A 317 21.43 -29.19 1.31
CA GLU A 317 21.38 -30.62 1.63
C GLU A 317 21.13 -31.40 0.33
N PRO A 318 22.11 -32.10 -0.27
CA PRO A 318 21.96 -32.70 -1.60
C PRO A 318 21.16 -34.02 -1.65
N ASP A 319 21.07 -34.78 -0.55
CA ASP A 319 20.21 -35.97 -0.42
C ASP A 319 19.34 -35.83 0.83
N LEU A 320 18.28 -35.02 0.72
CA LEU A 320 17.42 -34.62 1.84
C LEU A 320 16.84 -35.81 2.60
N LEU A 321 16.38 -36.84 1.88
CA LEU A 321 15.82 -38.03 2.50
C LEU A 321 16.92 -38.96 3.07
N GLY A 322 18.08 -39.05 2.41
CA GLY A 322 19.24 -39.80 2.94
C GLY A 322 19.77 -39.20 4.24
N ALA A 323 19.83 -37.87 4.33
CA ALA A 323 20.16 -37.14 5.55
C ALA A 323 19.19 -37.41 6.71
N LEU A 324 17.92 -37.71 6.39
CA LEU A 324 16.88 -38.11 7.34
C LEU A 324 16.82 -39.64 7.58
N GLY A 325 17.83 -40.39 7.10
CA GLY A 325 17.94 -41.84 7.29
C GLY A 325 16.91 -42.66 6.51
N VAL A 326 16.24 -42.07 5.52
CA VAL A 326 15.21 -42.73 4.71
C VAL A 326 15.88 -43.56 3.59
N PRO A 327 15.52 -44.85 3.40
CA PRO A 327 16.22 -45.74 2.49
C PRO A 327 15.94 -45.45 1.01
N ASP A 328 16.78 -46.01 0.13
CA ASP A 328 16.57 -45.98 -1.31
C ASP A 328 15.27 -46.69 -1.73
N GLY A 329 14.60 -46.14 -2.75
CA GLY A 329 13.24 -46.54 -3.14
C GLY A 329 12.12 -45.75 -2.47
N SER A 330 12.44 -44.69 -1.72
CA SER A 330 11.47 -43.93 -0.93
C SER A 330 11.11 -42.57 -1.56
N ALA A 331 9.93 -42.07 -1.21
CA ALA A 331 9.50 -40.69 -1.44
C ALA A 331 8.63 -40.23 -0.25
N GLY A 332 8.47 -38.92 -0.08
CA GLY A 332 7.78 -38.37 1.08
C GLY A 332 7.59 -36.85 1.04
N ALA A 333 7.39 -36.27 2.21
CA ALA A 333 7.46 -34.82 2.46
C ALA A 333 8.38 -34.55 3.65
N VAL A 334 8.93 -33.34 3.73
CA VAL A 334 9.84 -32.94 4.80
C VAL A 334 9.36 -31.65 5.44
N ARG A 335 9.25 -31.66 6.76
CA ARG A 335 8.97 -30.48 7.57
C ARG A 335 10.28 -29.72 7.80
N VAL A 336 10.28 -28.43 7.49
CA VAL A 336 11.39 -27.50 7.70
C VAL A 336 10.94 -26.49 8.75
N THR A 337 11.52 -26.56 9.95
CA THR A 337 11.19 -25.68 11.08
C THR A 337 12.38 -24.79 11.41
N SER A 338 12.17 -23.48 11.51
CA SER A 338 13.22 -22.50 11.78
C SER A 338 12.75 -21.42 12.78
N PRO A 339 13.63 -20.89 13.66
CA PRO A 339 13.31 -19.75 14.52
C PRO A 339 13.24 -18.42 13.73
N GLU A 340 13.79 -18.37 12.53
CA GLU A 340 13.75 -17.19 11.64
C GLU A 340 13.15 -17.56 10.28
N ARG A 341 12.97 -16.57 9.40
CA ARG A 341 12.51 -16.82 8.03
C ARG A 341 13.69 -17.06 7.09
N LEU A 342 13.52 -18.03 6.22
CA LEU A 342 14.48 -18.44 5.20
C LEU A 342 13.79 -18.44 3.84
N ALA A 343 14.54 -18.20 2.76
CA ALA A 343 14.10 -18.63 1.44
C ALA A 343 14.48 -20.10 1.26
N VAL A 344 13.51 -20.92 0.88
CA VAL A 344 13.62 -22.39 0.87
C VAL A 344 13.07 -22.92 -0.44
N LEU A 345 13.83 -23.79 -1.12
CA LEU A 345 13.38 -24.48 -2.33
C LEU A 345 13.98 -25.89 -2.35
N GLY A 346 13.16 -26.89 -2.68
CA GLY A 346 13.64 -28.22 -3.04
C GLY A 346 13.88 -28.33 -4.54
N ALA A 347 14.84 -29.17 -4.95
CA ALA A 347 14.93 -29.60 -6.34
C ALA A 347 15.27 -31.09 -6.44
N THR A 348 14.50 -31.82 -7.22
CA THR A 348 14.79 -33.22 -7.58
C THR A 348 15.72 -33.25 -8.79
N ARG A 349 16.85 -33.95 -8.63
CA ARG A 349 17.84 -34.21 -9.67
C ARG A 349 17.87 -35.71 -10.02
N ASN A 350 18.18 -36.05 -11.26
CA ASN A 350 18.40 -37.44 -11.68
C ASN A 350 19.90 -37.81 -11.59
N VAL A 351 20.29 -38.68 -10.68
CA VAL A 351 21.71 -39.06 -10.53
C VAL A 351 22.03 -40.26 -11.41
N ASP A 352 22.99 -40.08 -12.32
CA ASP A 352 23.52 -41.14 -13.19
C ASP A 352 24.53 -42.01 -12.42
N PRO A 353 24.42 -43.35 -12.42
CA PRO A 353 25.37 -44.26 -11.76
C PRO A 353 26.82 -44.15 -12.26
N SER A 354 27.03 -43.60 -13.46
CA SER A 354 28.35 -43.34 -14.05
C SER A 354 29.00 -42.02 -13.59
N GLY A 355 28.32 -41.23 -12.74
CA GLY A 355 28.86 -39.99 -12.18
C GLY A 355 28.80 -38.79 -13.12
N ARG A 356 28.03 -38.86 -14.21
CA ARG A 356 27.73 -37.69 -15.05
C ARG A 356 26.83 -36.69 -14.28
N PRO A 357 26.91 -35.38 -14.56
CA PRO A 357 26.00 -34.39 -14.01
C PRO A 357 24.54 -34.81 -14.22
N GLY A 358 23.74 -34.64 -13.17
CA GLY A 358 22.36 -35.09 -13.16
C GLY A 358 21.38 -34.03 -13.63
N THR A 359 20.37 -34.46 -14.39
CA THR A 359 19.31 -33.58 -14.90
C THR A 359 18.49 -32.97 -13.76
N PHE A 360 18.03 -31.73 -13.90
CA PHE A 360 16.98 -31.19 -13.03
C PHE A 360 15.61 -31.66 -13.51
N ALA A 361 14.91 -32.42 -12.68
CA ALA A 361 13.53 -32.81 -12.97
C ALA A 361 12.52 -31.76 -12.55
N ALA A 362 12.59 -31.31 -11.29
CA ALA A 362 11.55 -30.47 -10.70
C ALA A 362 12.02 -29.63 -9.53
N SER A 363 11.42 -28.45 -9.40
CA SER A 363 11.37 -27.67 -8.16
C SER A 363 10.23 -28.16 -7.26
N GLN A 364 10.48 -28.16 -5.95
CA GLN A 364 9.45 -28.28 -4.91
C GLN A 364 9.39 -26.97 -4.12
N GLU A 365 8.36 -26.18 -4.38
CA GLU A 365 8.03 -25.01 -3.58
C GLU A 365 7.40 -25.47 -2.25
N PRO A 366 7.88 -25.01 -1.08
CA PRO A 366 7.34 -25.41 0.20
C PRO A 366 6.07 -24.63 0.59
N THR A 367 5.11 -25.32 1.19
CA THR A 367 3.84 -24.74 1.69
C THR A 367 3.96 -24.45 3.19
N ALA A 368 3.57 -23.26 3.64
CA ALA A 368 3.52 -22.94 5.07
C ALA A 368 2.40 -23.72 5.78
N GLU A 369 2.64 -24.19 7.01
CA GLU A 369 1.67 -25.07 7.69
C GLU A 369 0.35 -24.39 8.07
N ASP A 370 0.36 -23.07 8.21
CA ASP A 370 -0.84 -22.23 8.38
C ASP A 370 -1.59 -21.97 7.06
N ALA A 371 -0.96 -22.26 5.91
CA ALA A 371 -1.55 -22.12 4.57
C ALA A 371 -2.17 -23.41 4.01
N LEU A 372 -2.10 -24.53 4.74
CA LEU A 372 -2.69 -25.81 4.32
C LEU A 372 -4.20 -25.72 4.09
N ALA A 373 -4.71 -26.44 3.10
CA ALA A 373 -6.13 -26.48 2.79
C ALA A 373 -6.92 -27.17 3.91
N GLY A 374 -7.63 -26.36 4.70
CA GLY A 374 -8.62 -26.82 5.67
C GLY A 374 -10.01 -27.11 5.07
N PRO A 375 -10.99 -27.49 5.90
CA PRO A 375 -12.31 -27.93 5.43
C PRO A 375 -13.04 -26.88 4.59
N GLY A 376 -13.66 -27.32 3.49
CA GLY A 376 -14.37 -26.45 2.55
C GLY A 376 -13.47 -25.71 1.54
N ARG A 377 -12.15 -25.93 1.57
CA ARG A 377 -11.25 -25.53 0.48
C ARG A 377 -11.30 -26.55 -0.66
N VAL A 378 -11.27 -26.04 -1.89
CA VAL A 378 -11.11 -26.84 -3.11
C VAL A 378 -9.76 -26.50 -3.73
N LEU A 379 -8.89 -27.51 -3.79
CA LEU A 379 -7.63 -27.50 -4.53
C LEU A 379 -7.91 -27.97 -5.95
N VAL A 380 -7.35 -27.32 -6.96
CA VAL A 380 -7.58 -27.68 -8.37
C VAL A 380 -6.26 -27.87 -9.10
N PHE A 381 -6.17 -29.00 -9.78
CA PHE A 381 -5.07 -29.34 -10.66
C PHE A 381 -5.52 -29.31 -12.11
N THR A 382 -4.86 -28.49 -12.92
CA THR A 382 -5.00 -28.43 -14.38
C THR A 382 -3.79 -29.04 -15.08
N GLY A 383 -3.94 -29.42 -16.35
CA GLY A 383 -2.85 -29.96 -17.17
C GLY A 383 -2.53 -31.44 -16.93
N LEU A 384 -3.48 -32.21 -16.37
CA LEU A 384 -3.27 -33.61 -16.05
C LEU A 384 -3.41 -34.52 -17.28
N SER A 385 -2.72 -35.66 -17.27
CA SER A 385 -2.82 -36.74 -18.26
C SER A 385 -2.57 -38.12 -17.64
N ALA A 386 -3.11 -39.17 -18.23
CA ALA A 386 -2.74 -40.56 -17.93
C ALA A 386 -2.67 -41.39 -19.22
N ASP A 387 -1.79 -40.96 -20.13
CA ASP A 387 -1.52 -41.66 -21.38
C ASP A 387 -0.89 -43.03 -21.07
N SER A 388 -1.43 -44.11 -21.66
CA SER A 388 -1.03 -45.50 -21.36
C SER A 388 0.10 -46.05 -22.25
N GLY A 389 0.66 -45.22 -23.14
CA GLY A 389 1.75 -45.58 -24.05
C GLY A 389 3.13 -45.12 -23.57
N THR A 390 4.18 -45.63 -24.21
CA THR A 390 5.58 -45.18 -24.02
C THR A 390 5.85 -43.76 -24.51
N SER A 391 4.88 -43.14 -25.18
CA SER A 391 4.88 -41.71 -25.54
C SER A 391 3.63 -41.07 -24.93
N GLY A 392 3.79 -39.87 -24.35
CA GLY A 392 2.73 -39.17 -23.61
C GLY A 392 3.11 -38.92 -22.16
N PHE A 393 2.14 -38.52 -21.35
CA PHE A 393 2.34 -38.16 -19.94
C PHE A 393 1.44 -38.97 -19.00
N ARG A 394 1.99 -39.35 -17.84
CA ARG A 394 1.23 -39.89 -16.70
C ARG A 394 1.26 -38.92 -15.53
N THR A 395 0.18 -38.90 -14.74
CA THR A 395 0.09 -38.06 -13.55
C THR A 395 0.05 -38.92 -12.30
N ASN A 396 0.91 -38.65 -11.34
CA ASN A 396 0.76 -39.12 -9.97
C ASN A 396 0.27 -37.96 -9.09
N VAL A 397 -0.76 -38.16 -8.27
CA VAL A 397 -1.25 -37.15 -7.32
C VAL A 397 -0.92 -37.61 -5.90
N ALA A 398 -0.40 -36.67 -5.11
CA ALA A 398 0.06 -36.89 -3.76
C ALA A 398 -0.59 -35.91 -2.77
N PHE A 399 -0.75 -36.39 -1.55
CA PHE A 399 -1.39 -35.72 -0.42
C PHE A 399 -0.47 -35.72 0.79
N VAL A 400 -0.37 -34.57 1.44
CA VAL A 400 0.45 -34.32 2.62
C VAL A 400 -0.45 -33.71 3.69
N SER A 401 -0.90 -34.53 4.63
CA SER A 401 -1.85 -34.10 5.66
C SER A 401 -1.13 -33.45 6.85
N GLY A 402 -1.75 -32.45 7.49
CA GLY A 402 -1.26 -31.85 8.72
C GLY A 402 -1.40 -32.76 9.95
N ALA A 403 -1.09 -32.21 11.13
CA ALA A 403 -1.03 -32.96 12.39
C ALA A 403 -2.35 -33.64 12.82
N ALA A 404 -3.49 -33.24 12.26
CA ALA A 404 -4.80 -33.86 12.51
C ALA A 404 -5.24 -34.86 11.43
N GLY A 405 -4.43 -35.10 10.40
CA GLY A 405 -4.80 -35.84 9.19
C GLY A 405 -5.60 -34.98 8.22
N ALA A 406 -6.13 -35.61 7.17
CA ALA A 406 -7.05 -34.99 6.22
C ALA A 406 -7.92 -36.05 5.53
N ARG A 407 -9.21 -35.75 5.33
CA ARG A 407 -10.11 -36.56 4.50
C ARG A 407 -11.00 -35.69 3.63
N GLY A 408 -11.50 -36.25 2.54
CA GLY A 408 -12.49 -35.58 1.70
C GLY A 408 -12.66 -36.20 0.31
N GLY A 409 -13.25 -35.42 -0.59
CA GLY A 409 -13.64 -35.86 -1.93
C GLY A 409 -12.65 -35.48 -3.04
N LEU A 410 -12.61 -36.32 -4.08
CA LEU A 410 -11.87 -36.15 -5.32
C LEU A 410 -12.86 -36.15 -6.49
N ARG A 411 -12.75 -35.20 -7.41
CA ARG A 411 -13.57 -35.15 -8.63
C ARG A 411 -12.72 -34.92 -9.86
N LEU A 412 -12.73 -35.89 -10.77
CA LEU A 412 -12.07 -35.81 -12.06
C LEU A 412 -13.03 -35.24 -13.11
N ARG A 413 -12.57 -34.28 -13.90
CA ARG A 413 -13.29 -33.68 -15.03
C ARG A 413 -12.51 -33.80 -16.33
N ALA A 414 -13.23 -33.94 -17.43
CA ALA A 414 -12.71 -33.70 -18.77
C ALA A 414 -12.36 -32.21 -18.97
N SER A 415 -11.55 -31.89 -19.97
CA SER A 415 -11.22 -30.52 -20.35
C SER A 415 -12.45 -29.66 -20.70
N ALA A 416 -13.53 -30.28 -21.16
CA ALA A 416 -14.83 -29.64 -21.40
C ALA A 416 -15.72 -29.48 -20.13
N GLY A 417 -15.19 -29.73 -18.93
CA GLY A 417 -15.88 -29.53 -17.64
C GLY A 417 -16.76 -30.69 -17.16
N ALA A 418 -17.10 -31.63 -18.04
CA ALA A 418 -17.89 -32.83 -17.69
C ALA A 418 -17.18 -33.69 -16.63
N THR A 419 -17.90 -34.08 -15.57
CA THR A 419 -17.41 -35.03 -14.56
C THR A 419 -17.18 -36.41 -15.18
N LEU A 420 -16.02 -37.01 -14.91
CA LEU A 420 -15.62 -38.33 -15.38
C LEU A 420 -15.69 -39.38 -14.28
N ALA A 421 -15.25 -39.03 -13.07
CA ALA A 421 -15.25 -39.91 -11.90
C ALA A 421 -15.20 -39.09 -10.60
N ASP A 422 -15.76 -39.66 -9.54
CA ASP A 422 -15.64 -39.17 -8.17
C ASP A 422 -14.99 -40.26 -7.31
N ALA A 423 -14.22 -39.85 -6.30
CA ALA A 423 -13.59 -40.72 -5.32
C ALA A 423 -13.44 -40.00 -3.97
N VAL A 424 -12.88 -40.68 -2.97
CA VAL A 424 -12.58 -40.11 -1.65
C VAL A 424 -11.16 -40.45 -1.22
N PHE A 425 -10.59 -39.63 -0.35
CA PHE A 425 -9.32 -39.89 0.31
C PHE A 425 -9.49 -39.79 1.83
N ASP A 426 -8.71 -40.59 2.55
CA ASP A 426 -8.52 -40.49 4.00
C ASP A 426 -7.02 -40.67 4.27
N SER A 427 -6.43 -39.68 4.94
CA SER A 427 -4.99 -39.51 5.13
C SER A 427 -4.76 -39.28 6.63
N GLY A 428 -4.06 -40.21 7.29
CA GLY A 428 -3.84 -40.17 8.74
C GLY A 428 -3.01 -38.97 9.22
N PRO A 429 -2.93 -38.72 10.53
CA PRO A 429 -2.12 -37.65 11.12
C PRO A 429 -0.69 -37.58 10.58
N SER A 430 -0.27 -36.39 10.14
CA SER A 430 1.06 -36.12 9.58
C SER A 430 1.51 -37.11 8.50
N SER A 431 0.57 -37.64 7.71
CA SER A 431 0.86 -38.63 6.68
C SER A 431 1.22 -38.02 5.32
N TRP A 432 1.90 -38.83 4.50
CA TRP A 432 2.12 -38.61 3.08
C TRP A 432 1.62 -39.82 2.29
N THR A 433 0.95 -39.60 1.16
CA THR A 433 0.57 -40.66 0.23
C THR A 433 0.61 -40.16 -1.21
N GLN A 434 0.96 -41.04 -2.15
CA GLN A 434 0.98 -40.75 -3.59
C GLN A 434 0.45 -41.98 -4.34
N ARG A 435 -0.36 -41.75 -5.37
CA ARG A 435 -0.88 -42.79 -6.28
C ARG A 435 -0.93 -42.26 -7.70
N SER A 436 -1.03 -43.14 -8.70
CA SER A 436 -1.37 -42.69 -10.05
C SER A 436 -2.76 -42.05 -10.05
N LEU A 437 -2.98 -41.10 -10.95
CA LEU A 437 -4.26 -40.41 -11.06
C LEU A 437 -5.40 -41.38 -11.40
N SER A 438 -5.14 -42.44 -12.18
CA SER A 438 -6.12 -43.50 -12.45
C SER A 438 -6.44 -44.34 -11.20
N ASP A 439 -5.46 -44.64 -10.34
CA ASP A 439 -5.67 -45.48 -9.14
C ASP A 439 -6.53 -44.79 -8.09
N TRP A 440 -6.47 -43.46 -8.00
CA TRP A 440 -7.39 -42.66 -7.17
C TRP A 440 -8.86 -42.87 -7.56
N PHE A 441 -9.14 -43.24 -8.81
CA PHE A 441 -10.49 -43.49 -9.35
C PHE A 441 -10.68 -44.95 -9.82
N GLY A 442 -9.97 -45.91 -9.21
CA GLY A 442 -10.18 -47.34 -9.46
C GLY A 442 -9.84 -47.81 -10.88
N GLY A 443 -8.91 -47.14 -11.56
CA GLY A 443 -8.50 -47.46 -12.94
C GLY A 443 -9.26 -46.68 -14.02
N ALA A 444 -9.97 -45.60 -13.66
CA ALA A 444 -10.69 -44.77 -14.64
C ALA A 444 -9.75 -44.18 -15.71
N VAL A 445 -10.24 -44.10 -16.96
CA VAL A 445 -9.52 -43.49 -18.08
C VAL A 445 -9.47 -41.98 -17.91
N VAL A 446 -8.26 -41.40 -17.87
CA VAL A 446 -8.06 -39.95 -17.76
C VAL A 446 -7.68 -39.36 -19.12
N PRO A 447 -8.54 -38.54 -19.76
CA PRO A 447 -8.19 -37.88 -21.00
C PRO A 447 -7.17 -36.75 -20.77
N ARG A 448 -6.36 -36.47 -21.79
CA ARG A 448 -5.34 -35.42 -21.75
C ARG A 448 -5.96 -34.04 -21.52
N GLY A 449 -5.40 -33.28 -20.57
CA GLY A 449 -5.94 -31.99 -20.13
C GLY A 449 -7.10 -32.10 -19.13
N ALA A 450 -7.28 -33.26 -18.50
CA ALA A 450 -8.21 -33.42 -17.38
C ALA A 450 -7.89 -32.48 -16.23
N THR A 451 -8.91 -32.25 -15.39
CA THR A 451 -8.84 -31.40 -14.20
C THR A 451 -9.26 -32.22 -12.98
N LEU A 452 -8.51 -32.11 -11.88
CA LEU A 452 -8.85 -32.73 -10.60
C LEU A 452 -9.22 -31.65 -9.59
N GLU A 453 -10.45 -31.71 -9.07
CA GLU A 453 -10.92 -30.96 -7.91
C GLU A 453 -10.73 -31.84 -6.65
N VAL A 454 -10.02 -31.35 -5.64
CA VAL A 454 -9.85 -32.01 -4.33
C VAL A 454 -10.51 -31.15 -3.26
N THR A 455 -11.56 -31.66 -2.64
CA THR A 455 -12.30 -30.97 -1.58
C THR A 455 -11.93 -31.54 -0.23
N VAL A 456 -11.39 -30.72 0.67
CA VAL A 456 -11.08 -31.14 2.04
C VAL A 456 -12.34 -31.04 2.90
N GLU A 457 -12.68 -32.10 3.64
CA GLU A 457 -13.89 -32.17 4.48
C GLU A 457 -13.57 -32.16 5.98
N ALA A 458 -12.44 -32.73 6.39
CA ALA A 458 -11.90 -32.59 7.74
C ALA A 458 -10.36 -32.63 7.71
N GLY A 459 -9.72 -32.02 8.71
CA GLY A 459 -8.26 -31.94 8.80
C GLY A 459 -7.65 -30.82 7.94
N THR A 460 -6.36 -30.91 7.65
CA THR A 460 -5.64 -29.96 6.78
C THR A 460 -4.73 -30.68 5.79
N LEU A 461 -4.66 -30.19 4.56
CA LEU A 461 -4.01 -30.87 3.44
C LEU A 461 -3.14 -29.91 2.61
N ASP A 462 -1.91 -30.32 2.28
CA ASP A 462 -1.26 -29.91 1.04
C ASP A 462 -1.33 -31.05 0.02
N ALA A 463 -1.20 -30.72 -1.25
CA ALA A 463 -1.22 -31.69 -2.33
C ALA A 463 -0.24 -31.28 -3.43
N TYR A 464 0.16 -32.21 -4.28
CA TYR A 464 0.82 -31.89 -5.54
C TYR A 464 0.53 -32.95 -6.59
N ALA A 465 0.61 -32.56 -7.86
CA ALA A 465 0.65 -33.48 -8.99
C ALA A 465 2.09 -33.58 -9.50
N SER A 466 2.50 -34.77 -9.90
CA SER A 466 3.73 -35.03 -10.63
C SER A 466 3.30 -35.47 -12.03
N VAL A 467 3.48 -34.61 -13.03
CA VAL A 467 3.17 -34.90 -14.43
C VAL A 467 4.46 -35.35 -15.09
N ILE A 468 4.52 -36.64 -15.44
CA ILE A 468 5.74 -37.35 -15.78
C ILE A 468 5.68 -37.77 -17.24
N ASP A 469 6.73 -37.46 -18.00
CA ASP A 469 6.88 -37.97 -19.37
C ASP A 469 7.07 -39.51 -19.32
N ASN A 470 6.39 -40.24 -20.20
CA ASN A 470 6.47 -41.70 -20.28
C ASN A 470 7.70 -42.21 -21.05
N GLY A 471 8.29 -41.39 -21.91
CA GLY A 471 9.49 -41.72 -22.68
C GLY A 471 10.78 -41.50 -21.90
N THR A 472 10.91 -40.36 -21.22
CA THR A 472 12.12 -40.01 -20.45
C THR A 472 12.02 -40.37 -18.97
N GLY A 473 10.82 -40.26 -18.39
CA GLY A 473 10.58 -40.46 -16.96
C GLY A 473 10.67 -39.19 -16.12
N ASP A 474 10.85 -38.01 -16.73
CA ASP A 474 11.08 -36.75 -16.01
C ASP A 474 9.75 -36.15 -15.49
N PRO A 475 9.64 -35.87 -14.18
CA PRO A 475 8.44 -35.28 -13.58
C PRO A 475 8.49 -33.74 -13.54
N ALA A 476 7.47 -33.07 -14.07
CA ALA A 476 7.15 -31.71 -13.65
C ALA A 476 6.30 -31.75 -12.36
N ILE A 477 6.77 -31.13 -11.28
CA ILE A 477 5.98 -31.00 -10.04
C ILE A 477 5.08 -29.78 -10.14
N LEU A 478 3.79 -30.03 -9.95
CA LEU A 478 2.69 -29.12 -10.18
C LEU A 478 1.91 -28.93 -8.87
N PRO A 479 2.12 -27.83 -8.11
CA PRO A 479 1.26 -27.49 -6.96
C PRO A 479 -0.21 -27.27 -7.40
N PRO A 480 -1.19 -27.47 -6.53
CA PRO A 480 -2.58 -27.12 -6.79
C PRO A 480 -2.74 -25.60 -6.87
N ALA A 481 -3.78 -25.15 -7.56
CA ALA A 481 -4.29 -23.79 -7.41
C ALA A 481 -5.52 -23.80 -6.50
N PHE A 482 -5.69 -22.75 -5.70
CA PHE A 482 -6.83 -22.61 -4.79
C PHE A 482 -7.99 -21.93 -5.51
N LEU A 483 -9.18 -22.54 -5.51
CA LEU A 483 -10.38 -21.80 -5.89
C LEU A 483 -10.71 -20.77 -4.78
N PRO A 484 -10.95 -19.49 -5.12
CA PRO A 484 -11.66 -18.61 -4.22
C PRO A 484 -13.08 -19.17 -4.04
N VAL A 485 -13.46 -19.38 -2.79
CA VAL A 485 -14.65 -20.16 -2.44
C VAL A 485 -15.90 -19.36 -2.78
N THR A 486 -16.58 -19.75 -3.86
CA THR A 486 -17.90 -19.22 -4.24
C THR A 486 -18.96 -20.27 -3.83
N PRO A 487 -19.79 -20.04 -2.81
CA PRO A 487 -20.62 -21.10 -2.22
C PRO A 487 -21.99 -21.26 -2.90
N CYS A 488 -22.51 -22.50 -2.97
CA CYS A 488 -23.92 -22.82 -3.24
C CYS A 488 -24.43 -23.89 -2.24
N PRO A 489 -25.63 -23.80 -1.58
CA PRO A 489 -25.96 -24.55 -0.33
C PRO A 489 -27.30 -25.36 -0.35
N PRO A 490 -27.46 -26.58 0.23
CA PRO A 490 -28.55 -27.53 -0.13
C PRO A 490 -29.78 -27.68 0.79
N ALA A 491 -30.79 -28.37 0.22
CA ALA A 491 -32.07 -28.74 0.80
C ALA A 491 -32.03 -29.68 2.02
N GLY A 492 -32.48 -29.14 3.15
CA GLY A 492 -32.91 -29.82 4.39
C GLY A 492 -33.77 -28.84 5.21
N PRO A 493 -34.71 -29.29 6.06
CA PRO A 493 -35.78 -28.43 6.57
C PRO A 493 -35.30 -27.33 7.51
N THR A 494 -35.97 -26.18 7.42
CA THR A 494 -35.60 -24.90 8.05
C THR A 494 -35.71 -24.92 9.59
N PRO A 495 -34.68 -24.50 10.34
CA PRO A 495 -34.81 -24.21 11.76
C PRO A 495 -35.50 -22.86 12.00
N LEU A 496 -36.44 -22.81 12.94
CA LEU A 496 -37.16 -21.59 13.32
C LEU A 496 -36.36 -20.74 14.31
N LEU A 497 -36.10 -19.49 13.96
CA LEU A 497 -35.68 -18.43 14.88
C LEU A 497 -36.91 -17.71 15.42
N THR A 498 -37.16 -17.80 16.73
CA THR A 498 -38.22 -17.04 17.41
C THR A 498 -37.62 -15.97 18.31
N SER A 499 -37.86 -14.70 18.00
CA SER A 499 -37.58 -13.59 18.91
C SER A 499 -38.63 -13.53 20.03
N SER A 500 -38.21 -13.31 21.28
CA SER A 500 -39.14 -13.12 22.41
C SER A 500 -39.90 -11.78 22.37
N SER A 501 -39.48 -10.81 21.55
CA SER A 501 -40.26 -9.61 21.25
C SER A 501 -40.04 -9.13 19.81
N SER A 502 -41.09 -8.57 19.21
CA SER A 502 -41.07 -7.97 17.86
C SER A 502 -40.70 -6.48 17.84
N ARG A 503 -40.35 -5.92 19.00
CA ARG A 503 -39.76 -4.59 19.19
C ARG A 503 -38.74 -4.66 20.32
N VAL A 504 -37.57 -4.09 20.10
CA VAL A 504 -36.49 -3.97 21.09
C VAL A 504 -36.21 -2.49 21.28
N GLU A 505 -36.17 -2.03 22.54
CA GLU A 505 -35.83 -0.64 22.86
C GLU A 505 -34.32 -0.40 22.82
N ALA A 506 -33.94 0.86 22.54
CA ALA A 506 -32.54 1.23 22.34
C ALA A 506 -31.71 1.03 23.62
N GLY A 507 -30.70 0.17 23.54
CA GLY A 507 -29.76 -0.12 24.62
C GLY A 507 -29.93 -1.49 25.30
N SER A 508 -30.99 -2.25 24.99
CA SER A 508 -31.15 -3.63 25.45
C SER A 508 -30.42 -4.63 24.54
N PRO A 509 -29.72 -5.65 25.08
CA PRO A 509 -29.18 -6.73 24.27
C PRO A 509 -30.32 -7.58 23.66
N VAL A 510 -30.25 -7.85 22.37
CA VAL A 510 -31.19 -8.78 21.70
C VAL A 510 -30.77 -10.20 22.01
N VAL A 511 -31.51 -10.89 22.89
CA VAL A 511 -31.29 -12.31 23.16
C VAL A 511 -31.95 -13.14 22.05
N LEU A 512 -31.13 -13.67 21.15
CA LEU A 512 -31.57 -14.62 20.12
C LEU A 512 -31.45 -16.06 20.63
N SER A 513 -32.57 -16.66 21.01
CA SER A 513 -32.63 -18.06 21.44
C SER A 513 -32.70 -19.01 20.24
N LEU A 514 -31.62 -19.75 19.99
CA LEU A 514 -31.58 -20.85 19.02
C LEU A 514 -31.97 -22.17 19.70
N GLN A 515 -33.20 -22.66 19.47
CA GLN A 515 -33.58 -24.02 19.86
C GLN A 515 -33.24 -25.02 18.76
N ALA A 516 -32.29 -25.92 19.03
CA ALA A 516 -31.97 -27.05 18.16
C ALA A 516 -32.50 -28.37 18.76
N PRO A 517 -33.46 -29.05 18.11
CA PRO A 517 -33.92 -30.36 18.58
C PRO A 517 -32.93 -31.46 18.15
N GLY A 518 -32.09 -31.91 19.08
CA GLY A 518 -31.43 -33.23 19.00
C GLY A 518 -29.97 -33.27 18.52
N ARG A 519 -29.05 -33.38 19.49
CA ARG A 519 -27.70 -34.01 19.42
C ARG A 519 -26.75 -33.62 18.27
N GLY A 520 -25.71 -32.85 18.60
CA GLY A 520 -24.43 -32.88 17.87
C GLY A 520 -23.71 -31.54 17.84
N ALA A 521 -22.70 -31.34 18.69
CA ALA A 521 -22.00 -30.08 18.90
C ALA A 521 -21.47 -29.39 17.62
N GLY A 522 -22.11 -28.28 17.23
CA GLY A 522 -21.52 -27.28 16.32
C GLY A 522 -20.78 -26.19 17.11
N ARG A 523 -19.67 -25.67 16.56
CA ARG A 523 -18.88 -24.59 17.18
C ARG A 523 -19.12 -23.27 16.45
N VAL A 524 -19.57 -22.25 17.18
CA VAL A 524 -19.52 -20.85 16.72
C VAL A 524 -18.08 -20.36 16.80
N VAL A 525 -17.56 -19.81 15.71
CA VAL A 525 -16.24 -19.14 15.69
C VAL A 525 -16.49 -17.63 15.76
N PRO A 526 -16.05 -16.92 16.82
CA PRO A 526 -16.29 -15.49 16.95
C PRO A 526 -15.36 -14.67 16.04
N GLY A 527 -15.87 -13.56 15.52
CA GLY A 527 -15.07 -12.33 15.43
C GLY A 527 -15.28 -11.55 16.72
N ASP A 528 -14.26 -11.54 17.59
CA ASP A 528 -14.04 -10.61 18.72
C ASP A 528 -15.23 -10.17 19.59
N VAL A 529 -15.99 -11.13 20.14
CA VAL A 529 -16.85 -10.91 21.33
C VAL A 529 -16.77 -12.12 22.28
N PRO A 530 -16.59 -11.94 23.61
CA PRO A 530 -16.61 -13.06 24.57
C PRO A 530 -18.03 -13.61 24.78
N LEU A 531 -18.15 -14.93 24.90
CA LEU A 531 -19.40 -15.59 25.31
C LEU A 531 -19.54 -15.62 26.84
N GLY A 532 -20.74 -15.32 27.33
CA GLY A 532 -21.10 -15.50 28.74
C GLY A 532 -21.39 -16.97 29.10
N PRO A 533 -21.41 -17.32 30.40
CA PRO A 533 -21.72 -18.67 30.85
C PRO A 533 -23.21 -18.99 30.62
N GLY A 534 -23.51 -19.69 29.53
CA GLY A 534 -24.88 -20.07 29.13
C GLY A 534 -25.08 -20.26 27.63
N GLY A 535 -24.17 -19.75 26.79
CA GLY A 535 -24.29 -19.83 25.33
C GLY A 535 -25.18 -18.74 24.71
N GLU A 536 -25.51 -17.71 25.47
CA GLU A 536 -26.25 -16.53 24.98
C GLU A 536 -25.36 -15.65 24.09
N LEU A 537 -25.88 -15.21 22.95
CA LEU A 537 -25.19 -14.34 22.01
C LEU A 537 -25.69 -12.89 22.15
N SER A 538 -24.85 -12.01 22.71
CA SER A 538 -25.11 -10.57 22.69
C SER A 538 -24.55 -9.96 21.39
N VAL A 539 -25.45 -9.48 20.52
CA VAL A 539 -25.09 -8.81 19.26
C VAL A 539 -24.98 -7.30 19.47
N PHE A 540 -23.89 -6.69 19.00
CA PHE A 540 -23.58 -5.28 19.22
C PHE A 540 -23.68 -4.43 17.93
N PRO A 541 -24.36 -3.27 17.94
CA PRO A 541 -24.59 -2.47 16.74
C PRO A 541 -23.40 -1.56 16.43
N ALA A 542 -22.40 -2.11 15.74
CA ALA A 542 -21.26 -1.33 15.21
C ALA A 542 -20.55 -1.96 14.00
N VAL A 543 -20.77 -3.25 13.72
CA VAL A 543 -20.15 -3.96 12.59
C VAL A 543 -21.24 -4.65 11.80
N THR A 544 -21.15 -4.61 10.46
CA THR A 544 -21.96 -5.48 9.58
C THR A 544 -21.41 -6.90 9.71
N THR A 545 -21.73 -7.57 10.82
CA THR A 545 -21.27 -8.93 11.09
C THR A 545 -22.22 -9.91 10.42
N THR A 546 -21.82 -10.42 9.26
CA THR A 546 -22.50 -11.52 8.58
C THR A 546 -22.36 -12.80 9.41
N TYR A 547 -23.33 -13.06 10.30
CA TYR A 547 -23.35 -14.28 11.11
C TYR A 547 -23.60 -15.50 10.24
N ARG A 548 -22.53 -16.23 9.91
CA ARG A 548 -22.63 -17.53 9.24
C ARG A 548 -22.74 -18.62 10.30
N TRP A 549 -23.93 -19.20 10.44
CA TRP A 549 -24.04 -20.50 11.11
C TRP A 549 -23.26 -21.53 10.27
N ILE A 550 -22.37 -22.28 10.91
CA ILE A 550 -21.54 -23.31 10.24
C ILE A 550 -22.12 -24.68 10.61
N PRO A 551 -23.02 -25.26 9.79
CA PRO A 551 -23.27 -26.69 9.85
C PRO A 551 -22.00 -27.44 9.44
N SER A 552 -21.76 -28.57 10.07
CA SER A 552 -20.70 -29.49 9.70
C SER A 552 -21.09 -30.39 8.49
N SER A 553 -21.45 -29.82 7.33
CA SER A 553 -21.47 -30.53 6.02
C SER A 553 -21.84 -29.69 4.77
N THR A 554 -21.08 -29.96 3.69
CA THR A 554 -21.27 -29.99 2.21
C THR A 554 -22.55 -29.47 1.45
N CYS A 555 -22.39 -29.22 0.13
CA CYS A 555 -23.22 -28.40 -0.82
C CYS A 555 -24.15 -29.22 -1.79
N PRO A 556 -25.00 -28.71 -2.77
CA PRO A 556 -25.70 -27.40 -3.03
C PRO A 556 -27.22 -27.47 -3.56
N GLU A 557 -28.14 -26.55 -3.19
CA GLU A 557 -29.54 -26.32 -3.71
C GLU A 557 -30.23 -25.10 -3.00
N ASP A 558 -30.28 -23.92 -3.62
CA ASP A 558 -30.74 -22.66 -2.98
C ASP A 558 -32.20 -22.66 -2.47
N ARG A 559 -32.35 -22.59 -1.13
CA ARG A 559 -33.26 -21.61 -0.48
C ARG A 559 -32.68 -21.11 0.85
N SER A 560 -31.69 -20.24 0.79
CA SER A 560 -31.34 -19.39 1.94
C SER A 560 -31.03 -17.97 1.48
N ALA A 561 -32.09 -17.16 1.35
CA ALA A 561 -31.94 -15.72 1.19
C ALA A 561 -31.04 -15.18 2.32
N PRO A 562 -30.09 -14.28 2.03
CA PRO A 562 -29.27 -13.68 3.07
C PRO A 562 -30.17 -13.00 4.08
N VAL A 563 -30.12 -13.44 5.34
CA VAL A 563 -30.59 -12.62 6.45
C VAL A 563 -29.58 -11.49 6.57
N THR A 564 -29.81 -10.45 5.76
CA THR A 564 -29.18 -9.15 5.93
C THR A 564 -29.68 -8.64 7.27
N VAL A 565 -28.90 -8.88 8.32
CA VAL A 565 -29.02 -8.07 9.54
C VAL A 565 -28.52 -6.70 9.13
N GLU A 566 -29.45 -5.90 8.62
CA GLU A 566 -29.21 -4.50 8.36
C GLU A 566 -28.92 -3.87 9.72
N VAL A 567 -27.63 -3.63 10.00
CA VAL A 567 -27.21 -2.85 11.17
C VAL A 567 -27.48 -1.39 10.84
N VAL A 568 -28.78 -1.07 10.78
CA VAL A 568 -29.26 0.30 10.76
C VAL A 568 -28.72 0.94 12.02
N ALA A 569 -27.83 1.91 11.87
CA ALA A 569 -27.37 2.71 12.98
C ALA A 569 -28.62 3.29 13.69
N PRO A 570 -28.73 3.20 15.04
CA PRO A 570 -29.92 3.67 15.75
C PRO A 570 -30.30 5.09 15.31
N ALA A 571 -31.59 5.38 15.14
CA ALA A 571 -32.05 6.62 14.52
C ALA A 571 -31.33 7.86 15.07
N GLY A 572 -30.55 8.55 14.21
CA GLY A 572 -29.67 9.67 14.58
C GLY A 572 -28.17 9.32 14.70
N ALA A 573 -27.76 8.08 14.45
CA ALA A 573 -26.37 7.65 14.38
C ALA A 573 -25.91 7.38 12.93
N VAL A 574 -24.60 7.47 12.69
CA VAL A 574 -23.91 7.24 11.41
C VAL A 574 -22.90 6.11 11.59
N LEU A 575 -22.83 5.18 10.64
CA LEU A 575 -21.89 4.07 10.66
C LEU A 575 -20.55 4.47 10.02
N THR A 576 -19.44 4.13 10.66
CA THR A 576 -18.06 4.31 10.17
C THR A 576 -17.31 2.99 10.23
N GLU A 577 -16.15 2.88 9.58
CA GLU A 577 -15.30 1.68 9.61
C GLU A 577 -14.84 1.27 11.02
N GLY A 578 -14.78 2.24 11.96
CA GLY A 578 -14.45 1.99 13.37
C GLY A 578 -15.66 1.66 14.25
N GLY A 579 -16.88 1.85 13.76
CA GLY A 579 -18.12 1.67 14.52
C GLY A 579 -19.11 2.83 14.33
N ALA A 580 -20.25 2.76 15.04
CA ALA A 580 -21.30 3.78 14.93
C ALA A 580 -20.99 5.03 15.79
N VAL A 581 -21.34 6.21 15.28
CA VAL A 581 -21.23 7.50 15.98
C VAL A 581 -22.58 8.24 16.02
N SER A 582 -22.92 8.89 17.14
CA SER A 582 -24.05 9.85 17.19
C SER A 582 -23.54 11.25 17.44
N GLY A 583 -24.05 12.21 16.66
CA GLY A 583 -23.67 13.62 16.75
C GLY A 583 -24.58 14.45 17.66
N ILE A 584 -24.30 15.75 17.74
CA ILE A 584 -25.19 16.76 18.28
C ILE A 584 -25.84 17.50 17.12
N ALA A 585 -27.17 17.38 16.97
CA ALA A 585 -27.95 18.26 16.11
C ALA A 585 -28.07 19.65 16.75
N SER A 586 -27.79 20.69 15.97
CA SER A 586 -27.89 22.09 16.39
C SER A 586 -28.23 22.95 15.17
N GLY A 587 -29.33 23.69 15.22
CA GLY A 587 -29.80 24.47 14.06
C GLY A 587 -30.15 23.57 12.87
N GLY A 588 -29.56 23.87 11.72
CA GLY A 588 -29.70 23.12 10.46
C GLY A 588 -28.62 22.06 10.22
N SER A 589 -27.74 21.79 11.18
CA SER A 589 -26.61 20.86 11.06
C SER A 589 -26.49 19.87 12.21
N THR A 590 -25.71 18.81 11.98
CA THR A 590 -25.29 17.82 12.98
C THR A 590 -23.77 17.79 13.03
N SER A 591 -23.20 17.92 14.23
CA SER A 591 -21.76 17.84 14.47
C SER A 591 -21.37 16.55 15.19
N TYR A 592 -20.33 15.88 14.71
CA TYR A 592 -19.76 14.65 15.24
C TYR A 592 -18.31 14.95 15.65
N ARG A 593 -18.05 15.00 16.94
CA ARG A 593 -16.81 15.53 17.53
C ARG A 593 -15.98 14.40 18.15
N GLY A 594 -14.66 14.46 18.01
CA GLY A 594 -13.72 13.50 18.63
C GLY A 594 -13.75 12.09 18.05
N VAL A 595 -14.05 11.92 16.76
CA VAL A 595 -14.04 10.62 16.08
C VAL A 595 -12.59 10.21 15.81
N PRO A 596 -12.10 9.04 16.25
CA PRO A 596 -10.72 8.63 16.04
C PRO A 596 -10.47 8.23 14.58
N PHE A 597 -9.35 8.68 14.01
CA PHE A 597 -8.89 8.26 12.68
C PHE A 597 -7.58 7.45 12.72
N GLY A 598 -6.93 7.37 13.88
CA GLY A 598 -5.73 6.57 14.12
C GLY A 598 -5.66 6.08 15.57
N ALA A 599 -4.86 5.04 15.82
CA ALA A 599 -4.54 4.60 17.17
C ALA A 599 -3.71 5.67 17.91
N PRO A 600 -3.81 5.76 19.25
CA PRO A 600 -2.97 6.65 20.04
C PRO A 600 -1.46 6.46 19.73
N PRO A 601 -0.75 7.50 19.26
CA PRO A 601 0.66 7.42 18.86
C PRO A 601 1.62 7.46 20.07
N THR A 602 1.28 6.73 21.13
CA THR A 602 2.00 6.69 22.42
C THR A 602 3.00 5.53 22.49
N GLY A 603 3.92 5.59 23.45
CA GLY A 603 4.85 4.48 23.75
C GLY A 603 5.63 4.01 22.50
N PRO A 604 5.55 2.73 22.10
CA PRO A 604 6.22 2.24 20.89
C PRO A 604 5.78 2.91 19.58
N LEU A 605 4.59 3.51 19.53
CA LEU A 605 4.06 4.23 18.37
C LEU A 605 4.51 5.70 18.31
N ARG A 606 5.17 6.22 19.36
CA ARG A 606 5.79 7.54 19.34
C ARG A 606 6.88 7.57 18.26
N TRP A 607 6.80 8.58 17.40
CA TRP A 607 7.62 8.74 16.18
C TRP A 607 7.52 7.57 15.17
N ARG A 608 6.31 7.03 14.99
CA ARG A 608 5.94 6.17 13.86
C ARG A 608 4.80 6.79 13.05
N PRO A 609 4.61 6.43 11.76
CA PRO A 609 3.37 6.72 11.05
C PRO A 609 2.14 6.19 11.83
N PRO A 610 0.97 6.84 11.72
CA PRO A 610 -0.21 6.46 12.49
C PRO A 610 -0.73 5.07 12.09
N ALA A 611 -1.01 4.23 13.09
CA ALA A 611 -1.69 2.96 12.89
C ALA A 611 -3.22 3.15 12.84
N PRO A 612 -4.00 2.23 12.25
CA PRO A 612 -5.47 2.29 12.27
C PRO A 612 -6.03 2.32 13.71
N PRO A 613 -7.15 3.01 13.96
CA PRO A 613 -7.79 3.00 15.28
C PRO A 613 -8.41 1.63 15.57
N ALA A 614 -8.49 1.26 16.85
CA ALA A 614 -9.24 0.07 17.25
C ALA A 614 -10.76 0.30 17.01
N PRO A 615 -11.49 -0.69 16.48
CA PRO A 615 -12.94 -0.60 16.37
C PRO A 615 -13.61 -0.60 17.75
N TRP A 616 -14.79 0.00 17.86
CA TRP A 616 -15.59 0.04 19.09
C TRP A 616 -16.97 -0.56 18.90
N ILE A 617 -17.55 -0.98 20.03
CA ILE A 617 -18.88 -1.59 20.12
C ILE A 617 -19.92 -0.54 20.52
N GLY A 618 -21.09 -0.58 19.87
CA GLY A 618 -22.20 0.34 20.11
C GLY A 618 -22.02 1.73 19.50
N VAL A 619 -22.91 2.66 19.88
CA VAL A 619 -22.89 4.04 19.37
C VAL A 619 -22.01 4.92 20.25
N ARG A 620 -20.87 5.35 19.72
CA ARG A 620 -20.01 6.34 20.37
C ARG A 620 -20.65 7.72 20.23
N ARG A 621 -21.03 8.33 21.36
CA ARG A 621 -21.56 9.69 21.39
C ARG A 621 -20.45 10.69 21.08
N ALA A 622 -20.38 11.13 19.83
CA ALA A 622 -19.43 12.10 19.29
C ALA A 622 -19.86 13.53 19.64
N ALA A 623 -20.06 13.80 20.94
CA ALA A 623 -20.56 15.07 21.48
C ALA A 623 -19.45 16.01 21.96
N THR A 624 -18.27 15.46 22.27
CA THR A 624 -17.15 16.19 22.84
C THR A 624 -15.97 16.13 21.87
N PHE A 625 -15.27 17.24 21.69
CA PHE A 625 -14.02 17.25 20.93
C PHE A 625 -12.99 16.30 21.54
N GLY A 626 -12.17 15.68 20.69
CA GLY A 626 -10.99 14.94 21.15
C GLY A 626 -9.93 15.90 21.72
N SER A 627 -9.05 15.38 22.57
CA SER A 627 -7.96 16.17 23.17
C SER A 627 -7.09 16.82 22.09
N PRO A 628 -6.69 18.09 22.24
CA PRO A 628 -5.60 18.67 21.47
C PRO A 628 -4.34 17.80 21.52
N CYS A 629 -3.51 17.83 20.49
CA CYS A 629 -2.20 17.18 20.57
C CYS A 629 -1.30 17.87 21.58
N ALA A 630 -0.44 17.10 22.25
CA ALA A 630 0.49 17.57 23.27
C ALA A 630 1.28 18.82 22.81
N GLN A 631 1.09 19.92 23.55
CA GLN A 631 1.64 21.25 23.25
C GLN A 631 1.81 22.08 24.54
N LEU A 632 2.37 23.28 24.42
CA LEU A 632 2.33 24.30 25.48
C LEU A 632 1.25 25.34 25.17
N ASP A 633 0.62 25.89 26.21
CA ASP A 633 -0.20 27.10 26.10
C ASP A 633 0.65 28.39 26.16
N GLU A 634 0.01 29.55 26.09
CA GLU A 634 0.70 30.87 26.08
C GLU A 634 1.45 31.17 27.38
N ASP A 635 1.00 30.60 28.51
CA ASP A 635 1.65 30.70 29.82
C ASP A 635 2.80 29.67 30.00
N GLY A 636 2.98 28.77 29.02
CA GLY A 636 4.00 27.72 29.04
C GLY A 636 3.62 26.46 29.80
N ASN A 637 2.35 26.30 30.20
CA ASN A 637 1.85 25.06 30.80
C ASN A 637 1.62 24.00 29.72
N VAL A 638 1.74 22.72 30.10
CA VAL A 638 1.47 21.62 29.18
C VAL A 638 -0.04 21.40 29.04
N THR A 639 -0.52 21.30 27.81
CA THR A 639 -1.92 21.04 27.47
C THR A 639 -2.04 20.00 26.35
N GLY A 640 -3.22 19.40 26.23
CA GLY A 640 -3.49 18.31 25.30
C GLY A 640 -2.97 16.94 25.77
N SER A 641 -2.88 16.00 24.83
CA SER A 641 -2.42 14.62 25.05
C SER A 641 -1.70 14.11 23.80
N GLU A 642 -0.87 13.08 23.94
CA GLU A 642 -0.39 12.31 22.78
C GLU A 642 -1.54 11.52 22.12
N GLU A 643 -2.60 11.17 22.86
CA GLU A 643 -3.78 10.43 22.38
C GLU A 643 -4.75 11.32 21.59
N CYS A 644 -4.26 12.02 20.57
CA CYS A 644 -4.96 13.15 19.95
C CYS A 644 -5.49 12.92 18.53
N LEU A 645 -5.24 11.76 17.89
CA LEU A 645 -5.55 11.45 16.49
C LEU A 645 -7.06 11.26 16.23
N THR A 646 -7.77 12.38 16.35
CA THR A 646 -9.21 12.51 16.22
C THR A 646 -9.56 13.64 15.26
N LEU A 647 -10.74 13.53 14.66
CA LEU A 647 -11.33 14.51 13.77
C LEU A 647 -12.79 14.79 14.14
N ASN A 648 -13.33 15.84 13.56
CA ASN A 648 -14.69 16.30 13.77
C ASN A 648 -15.36 16.49 12.41
N VAL A 649 -16.66 16.24 12.31
CA VAL A 649 -17.46 16.37 11.09
C VAL A 649 -18.69 17.22 11.37
N TRP A 650 -18.97 18.22 10.54
CA TRP A 650 -20.25 18.94 10.48
C TRP A 650 -20.92 18.61 9.15
N ALA A 651 -22.16 18.14 9.20
CA ALA A 651 -22.98 17.85 8.04
C ALA A 651 -24.37 18.49 8.21
N PRO A 652 -25.11 18.81 7.13
CA PRO A 652 -26.50 19.25 7.23
C PRO A 652 -27.37 18.22 7.96
N ALA A 653 -28.29 18.69 8.81
CA ALA A 653 -29.14 17.83 9.64
C ALA A 653 -30.14 17.02 8.82
N VAL A 654 -30.52 17.52 7.64
CA VAL A 654 -31.33 16.80 6.65
C VAL A 654 -30.38 16.19 5.59
N PRO A 655 -30.35 14.87 5.43
CA PRO A 655 -29.55 14.21 4.39
C PRO A 655 -29.83 14.80 3.01
N PRO A 656 -28.79 15.17 2.24
CA PRO A 656 -28.94 15.80 0.94
C PRO A 656 -29.33 14.76 -0.13
N ALA A 657 -30.16 15.16 -1.10
CA ALA A 657 -30.58 14.28 -2.21
C ALA A 657 -29.43 13.87 -3.15
N SER A 658 -28.29 14.57 -3.07
CA SER A 658 -27.04 14.27 -3.77
C SER A 658 -25.87 14.49 -2.82
N PRO A 659 -24.76 13.72 -2.90
CA PRO A 659 -23.56 13.95 -2.11
C PRO A 659 -23.07 15.41 -2.18
N LEU A 660 -22.52 15.93 -1.10
CA LEU A 660 -22.04 17.31 -0.98
C LEU A 660 -20.51 17.38 -1.06
N PRO A 661 -19.91 18.50 -1.52
CA PRO A 661 -18.47 18.69 -1.43
C PRO A 661 -17.98 18.61 0.02
N VAL A 662 -16.73 18.17 0.20
CA VAL A 662 -16.11 18.02 1.51
C VAL A 662 -15.02 19.07 1.69
N LEU A 663 -15.13 19.89 2.73
CA LEU A 663 -14.13 20.88 3.15
C LEU A 663 -13.30 20.30 4.29
N PHE A 664 -12.05 19.92 4.03
CA PHE A 664 -11.14 19.33 5.03
C PHE A 664 -10.13 20.37 5.52
N PHE A 665 -10.28 20.80 6.77
CA PHE A 665 -9.48 21.85 7.40
C PHE A 665 -8.29 21.30 8.18
N ILE A 666 -7.11 21.90 7.95
CA ILE A 666 -5.87 21.67 8.68
C ILE A 666 -5.55 22.95 9.46
N HIS A 667 -5.53 22.86 10.78
CA HIS A 667 -5.37 24.03 11.65
C HIS A 667 -3.94 24.62 11.63
N GLY A 668 -3.84 25.92 11.92
CA GLY A 668 -2.59 26.64 12.12
C GLY A 668 -1.93 26.38 13.49
N GLY A 669 -1.08 27.32 13.93
CA GLY A 669 -0.38 27.27 15.22
C GLY A 669 1.12 26.92 15.13
N GLY A 670 1.79 27.31 14.04
CA GLY A 670 3.25 27.15 13.90
C GLY A 670 3.74 25.70 13.90
N ASN A 671 2.85 24.73 13.62
CA ASN A 671 3.12 23.28 13.70
C ASN A 671 3.56 22.80 15.11
N ALA A 672 3.32 23.62 16.13
CA ALA A 672 3.76 23.38 17.51
C ALA A 672 2.66 23.56 18.56
N ALA A 673 1.65 24.38 18.27
CA ALA A 673 0.39 24.52 19.00
C ALA A 673 -0.79 24.43 18.00
N GLY A 674 -2.02 24.48 18.51
CA GLY A 674 -3.26 24.42 17.72
C GLY A 674 -4.12 23.19 18.02
N ALA A 675 -5.41 23.29 17.73
CA ALA A 675 -6.35 22.17 17.82
C ALA A 675 -7.50 22.31 16.81
N SER A 676 -8.02 21.18 16.33
CA SER A 676 -9.21 21.13 15.47
C SER A 676 -10.52 21.51 16.18
N SER A 677 -10.46 21.73 17.50
CA SER A 677 -11.57 21.97 18.41
C SER A 677 -11.77 23.44 18.81
N TYR A 678 -10.94 24.37 18.32
CA TYR A 678 -11.13 25.79 18.59
C TYR A 678 -12.45 26.30 17.99
N ALA A 679 -13.18 27.12 18.77
CA ALA A 679 -14.53 27.55 18.43
C ALA A 679 -14.62 28.35 17.12
N TYR A 680 -13.54 29.03 16.71
CA TYR A 680 -13.47 29.76 15.43
C TYR A 680 -13.23 28.85 14.21
N TYR A 681 -13.16 27.52 14.40
CA TYR A 681 -13.21 26.51 13.34
C TYR A 681 -14.56 25.77 13.29
N ASP A 682 -15.62 26.29 13.92
CA ASP A 682 -16.93 25.61 13.92
C ASP A 682 -17.53 25.58 12.50
N GLY A 683 -17.66 24.39 11.94
CA GLY A 683 -18.10 24.16 10.56
C GLY A 683 -19.59 24.40 10.29
N THR A 684 -20.40 24.81 11.29
CA THR A 684 -21.86 24.94 11.18
C THR A 684 -22.32 25.80 9.99
N VAL A 685 -21.77 27.00 9.82
CA VAL A 685 -22.22 27.92 8.76
C VAL A 685 -21.86 27.40 7.36
N LEU A 686 -20.69 26.79 7.21
CA LEU A 686 -20.24 26.16 5.96
C LEU A 686 -21.05 24.90 5.64
N ALA A 687 -21.50 24.14 6.64
CA ALA A 687 -22.41 23.02 6.43
C ALA A 687 -23.82 23.51 6.01
N GLU A 688 -24.39 24.46 6.75
CA GLU A 688 -25.76 24.93 6.53
C GLU A 688 -25.92 25.81 5.28
N LYS A 689 -25.20 26.95 5.23
CA LYS A 689 -25.27 27.91 4.12
C LYS A 689 -24.40 27.48 2.94
N GLY A 690 -23.19 26.98 3.22
CA GLY A 690 -22.25 26.52 2.20
C GLY A 690 -22.65 25.20 1.54
N ARG A 691 -23.57 24.43 2.12
CA ARG A 691 -24.03 23.11 1.61
C ARG A 691 -22.86 22.16 1.38
N ALA A 692 -21.94 22.10 2.33
CA ALA A 692 -20.78 21.20 2.34
C ALA A 692 -20.83 20.23 3.53
N VAL A 693 -19.96 19.22 3.52
CA VAL A 693 -19.57 18.51 4.75
C VAL A 693 -18.22 19.05 5.18
N VAL A 694 -18.11 19.56 6.40
CA VAL A 694 -16.86 20.14 6.92
C VAL A 694 -16.18 19.14 7.84
N VAL A 695 -14.88 18.96 7.69
CA VAL A 695 -14.06 18.08 8.53
C VAL A 695 -12.91 18.89 9.10
N THR A 696 -12.69 18.85 10.42
CA THR A 696 -11.48 19.40 11.06
C THR A 696 -10.71 18.25 11.73
N ALA A 697 -9.37 18.21 11.59
CA ALA A 697 -8.56 17.10 12.11
C ALA A 697 -7.37 17.60 12.95
N ASN A 698 -7.12 16.91 14.08
CA ASN A 698 -5.87 17.06 14.82
C ASN A 698 -4.73 16.32 14.10
N TYR A 699 -3.49 16.79 14.26
CA TYR A 699 -2.28 16.11 13.84
C TYR A 699 -1.17 16.37 14.85
N ARG A 700 -0.18 15.47 15.00
CA ARG A 700 0.89 15.66 16.00
C ARG A 700 1.71 16.93 15.74
N LEU A 701 2.06 17.60 16.83
CA LEU A 701 2.72 18.90 16.85
C LEU A 701 4.13 18.81 17.45
N SER A 702 4.91 19.87 17.29
CA SER A 702 6.25 20.06 17.87
C SER A 702 7.16 18.83 17.68
N SER A 703 7.82 18.36 18.73
CA SER A 703 8.72 17.20 18.67
C SER A 703 7.99 15.90 18.30
N PHE A 704 6.72 15.74 18.66
CA PHE A 704 5.93 14.54 18.33
C PHE A 704 5.54 14.47 16.85
N GLY A 705 5.32 15.63 16.23
CA GLY A 705 4.98 15.76 14.81
C GLY A 705 6.18 15.74 13.87
N TRP A 706 7.34 16.23 14.31
CA TRP A 706 8.38 16.71 13.38
C TRP A 706 9.82 16.34 13.73
N LEU A 707 10.08 15.61 14.82
CA LEU A 707 11.45 15.18 15.16
C LEU A 707 12.04 14.25 14.07
N ALA A 708 13.10 14.69 13.40
CA ALA A 708 13.91 13.86 12.52
C ALA A 708 15.25 13.52 13.19
N GLN A 709 15.64 12.25 13.20
CA GLN A 709 16.89 11.78 13.82
C GLN A 709 17.40 10.50 13.12
N PRO A 710 18.72 10.30 12.92
CA PRO A 710 19.25 9.12 12.23
C PRO A 710 18.86 7.79 12.88
N PHE A 711 18.74 7.74 14.22
CA PHE A 711 18.28 6.55 14.92
C PHE A 711 16.79 6.24 14.69
N LEU A 712 15.93 7.26 14.53
CA LEU A 712 14.53 7.06 14.11
C LEU A 712 14.44 6.69 12.63
N SER A 713 15.34 7.21 11.79
CA SER A 713 15.45 6.83 10.38
C SER A 713 15.87 5.36 10.21
N ALA A 714 16.72 4.83 11.10
CA ALA A 714 17.15 3.44 11.11
C ALA A 714 16.02 2.46 11.50
N GLU A 715 15.08 2.87 12.36
CA GLU A 715 13.87 2.09 12.68
C GLU A 715 12.81 2.13 11.55
N SER A 716 12.93 3.08 10.62
CA SER A 716 11.97 3.31 9.54
C SER A 716 12.28 2.42 8.34
N ARG A 717 11.29 1.64 7.87
CA ARG A 717 11.38 0.88 6.61
C ARG A 717 11.69 1.73 5.38
N ARG A 718 11.53 3.06 5.48
CA ARG A 718 11.85 4.03 4.40
C ARG A 718 13.23 4.68 4.55
N GLY A 719 13.99 4.37 5.60
CA GLY A 719 15.31 4.97 5.86
C GLY A 719 15.29 6.45 6.24
N VAL A 720 14.10 7.01 6.52
CA VAL A 720 13.88 8.43 6.84
C VAL A 720 12.90 8.59 8.01
N SER A 721 13.03 9.70 8.74
CA SER A 721 12.23 10.05 9.93
C SER A 721 11.82 11.53 9.91
N GLY A 722 10.92 11.91 10.82
CA GLY A 722 10.20 13.18 10.77
C GLY A 722 8.87 13.05 10.00
N ASN A 723 8.27 14.19 9.66
CA ASN A 723 7.01 14.28 8.90
C ASN A 723 5.80 13.52 9.51
N TYR A 724 5.84 13.17 10.79
CA TYR A 724 4.78 12.43 11.51
C TYR A 724 3.44 13.16 11.53
N GLY A 725 3.44 14.51 11.58
CA GLY A 725 2.23 15.32 11.43
C GLY A 725 1.63 15.25 10.02
N THR A 726 2.45 15.20 8.97
CA THR A 726 1.98 14.97 7.58
C THR A 726 1.40 13.57 7.43
N TYR A 727 2.01 12.55 8.04
CA TYR A 727 1.44 11.19 8.03
C TYR A 727 0.08 11.11 8.74
N ASP A 728 -0.15 11.90 9.81
CA ASP A 728 -1.47 12.01 10.46
C ASP A 728 -2.51 12.64 9.54
N GLN A 729 -2.16 13.73 8.84
CA GLN A 729 -3.04 14.38 7.88
C GLN A 729 -3.40 13.46 6.71
N LEU A 730 -2.44 12.68 6.20
CA LEU A 730 -2.68 11.63 5.20
C LEU A 730 -3.61 10.53 5.72
N ALA A 731 -3.50 10.13 6.99
CA ALA A 731 -4.39 9.15 7.59
C ALA A 731 -5.82 9.68 7.77
N ALA A 732 -5.97 10.92 8.24
CA ALA A 732 -7.26 11.59 8.35
C ALA A 732 -7.95 11.76 6.98
N LEU A 733 -7.20 12.14 5.93
CA LEU A 733 -7.73 12.19 4.56
C LEU A 733 -8.16 10.81 4.05
N ARG A 734 -7.40 9.76 4.32
CA ARG A 734 -7.79 8.38 3.98
C ARG A 734 -9.03 7.93 4.75
N TRP A 735 -9.21 8.35 6.00
CA TRP A 735 -10.46 8.15 6.74
C TRP A 735 -11.63 8.88 6.05
N VAL A 736 -11.45 10.13 5.62
CA VAL A 736 -12.48 10.88 4.87
C VAL A 736 -12.88 10.13 3.60
N LYS A 737 -11.91 9.69 2.77
CA LYS A 737 -12.18 8.93 1.54
C LYS A 737 -13.01 7.66 1.77
N ARG A 738 -12.88 7.01 2.93
CA ARG A 738 -13.62 5.77 3.27
C ARG A 738 -14.95 6.00 3.97
N ASN A 739 -15.09 7.06 4.78
CA ASN A 739 -16.22 7.22 5.70
C ASN A 739 -17.18 8.38 5.34
N ILE A 740 -16.73 9.40 4.61
CA ILE A 740 -17.49 10.67 4.51
C ILE A 740 -18.83 10.55 3.77
N ALA A 741 -18.98 9.52 2.92
CA ALA A 741 -20.24 9.19 2.26
C ALA A 741 -21.39 8.93 3.25
N ALA A 742 -21.10 8.32 4.40
CA ALA A 742 -22.09 8.06 5.45
C ALA A 742 -22.59 9.35 6.14
N PHE A 743 -21.85 10.45 6.01
CA PHE A 743 -22.21 11.79 6.49
C PHE A 743 -22.83 12.67 5.38
N GLY A 744 -23.13 12.10 4.20
CA GLY A 744 -23.65 12.83 3.04
C GLY A 744 -22.60 13.58 2.22
N GLY A 745 -21.32 13.38 2.50
CA GLY A 745 -20.19 13.98 1.77
C GLY A 745 -19.77 13.14 0.57
N ASP A 746 -19.15 13.79 -0.41
CA ASP A 746 -18.65 13.17 -1.63
C ASP A 746 -17.13 12.91 -1.52
N PRO A 747 -16.67 11.64 -1.40
CA PRO A 747 -15.24 11.34 -1.34
C PRO A 747 -14.50 11.66 -2.65
N ALA A 748 -15.20 11.92 -3.76
CA ALA A 748 -14.63 12.39 -5.03
C ALA A 748 -14.72 13.93 -5.20
N ARG A 749 -15.14 14.69 -4.18
CA ARG A 749 -15.06 16.16 -4.15
C ARG A 749 -14.55 16.68 -2.80
N VAL A 750 -13.38 16.19 -2.40
CA VAL A 750 -12.64 16.66 -1.22
C VAL A 750 -11.76 17.86 -1.60
N ALA A 751 -11.92 18.96 -0.89
CA ALA A 751 -11.06 20.14 -0.96
C ALA A 751 -10.35 20.33 0.39
N ILE A 752 -9.01 20.36 0.37
CA ILE A 752 -8.23 20.64 1.58
C ILE A 752 -8.01 22.14 1.75
N PHE A 753 -8.06 22.64 2.97
CA PHE A 753 -7.71 24.02 3.27
C PHE A 753 -7.06 24.17 4.64
N GLY A 754 -6.29 25.22 4.83
CA GLY A 754 -5.59 25.44 6.09
C GLY A 754 -4.96 26.82 6.15
N GLU A 755 -4.80 27.30 7.38
CA GLU A 755 -4.25 28.62 7.70
C GLU A 755 -2.90 28.50 8.39
N SER A 756 -1.99 29.46 8.18
CA SER A 756 -0.66 29.50 8.79
C SER A 756 0.13 28.21 8.50
N ALA A 757 0.61 27.52 9.54
CA ALA A 757 1.21 26.20 9.46
C ALA A 757 0.29 25.13 8.83
N GLY A 758 -1.03 25.26 8.97
CA GLY A 758 -2.01 24.46 8.24
C GLY A 758 -1.95 24.74 6.73
N GLY A 759 -1.77 26.00 6.34
CA GLY A 759 -1.49 26.39 4.95
C GLY A 759 -0.16 25.83 4.43
N VAL A 760 0.91 25.88 5.23
CA VAL A 760 2.20 25.22 4.93
C VAL A 760 2.00 23.72 4.69
N ASN A 761 1.20 23.06 5.53
CA ASN A 761 0.88 21.64 5.42
C ASN A 761 0.01 21.33 4.19
N VAL A 762 -0.91 22.23 3.80
CA VAL A 762 -1.59 22.13 2.50
C VAL A 762 -0.58 22.23 1.34
N CYS A 763 0.39 23.16 1.36
CA CYS A 763 1.45 23.20 0.33
C CYS A 763 2.20 21.85 0.24
N THR A 764 2.50 21.23 1.39
CA THR A 764 3.15 19.91 1.47
C THR A 764 2.31 18.83 0.81
N LEU A 765 1.02 18.74 1.14
CA LEU A 765 0.11 17.74 0.55
C LEU A 765 -0.07 17.97 -0.96
N VAL A 766 -0.08 19.22 -1.41
CA VAL A 766 -0.11 19.56 -2.84
C VAL A 766 1.13 19.04 -3.58
N ALA A 767 2.32 19.18 -3.00
CA ALA A 767 3.56 18.70 -3.58
C ALA A 767 3.89 17.21 -3.31
N SER A 768 3.21 16.57 -2.35
CA SER A 768 3.55 15.20 -1.92
C SER A 768 2.91 14.14 -2.83
N PRO A 769 3.69 13.19 -3.39
CA PRO A 769 3.13 12.07 -4.15
C PRO A 769 2.27 11.14 -3.27
N LEU A 770 2.48 11.13 -1.95
CA LEU A 770 1.73 10.28 -1.01
C LEU A 770 0.26 10.72 -0.81
N ALA A 771 -0.08 11.93 -1.28
CA ALA A 771 -1.41 12.53 -1.18
C ALA A 771 -2.25 12.39 -2.47
N ALA A 772 -1.72 11.76 -3.52
CA ALA A 772 -2.39 11.57 -4.79
C ALA A 772 -3.77 10.89 -4.63
N GLY A 773 -4.80 11.46 -5.28
CA GLY A 773 -6.18 10.97 -5.22
C GLY A 773 -6.91 11.17 -3.88
N LEU A 774 -6.28 11.77 -2.86
CA LEU A 774 -6.92 12.04 -1.57
C LEU A 774 -7.73 13.34 -1.53
N PHE A 775 -7.45 14.28 -2.44
CA PHE A 775 -8.16 15.55 -2.60
C PHE A 775 -8.13 16.00 -4.06
N GLU A 776 -9.14 16.79 -4.43
CA GLU A 776 -9.36 17.25 -5.81
C GLU A 776 -9.12 18.76 -5.97
N ARG A 777 -8.88 19.50 -4.86
CA ARG A 777 -8.74 20.97 -4.79
C ARG A 777 -8.00 21.38 -3.52
N ALA A 778 -7.32 22.53 -3.49
CA ALA A 778 -6.79 23.08 -2.24
C ALA A 778 -6.85 24.61 -2.10
N LEU A 779 -7.05 25.11 -0.87
CA LEU A 779 -6.89 26.53 -0.51
C LEU A 779 -5.80 26.71 0.55
N ILE A 780 -4.88 27.64 0.32
CA ILE A 780 -3.74 27.94 1.21
C ILE A 780 -3.92 29.35 1.76
N GLN A 781 -4.14 29.46 3.07
CA GLN A 781 -4.34 30.73 3.76
C GLN A 781 -3.08 31.07 4.57
N SER A 782 -2.42 32.19 4.27
CA SER A 782 -1.24 32.68 5.00
C SER A 782 -0.13 31.61 5.21
N GLY A 783 0.05 30.73 4.23
CA GLY A 783 0.95 29.58 4.27
C GLY A 783 2.18 29.74 3.37
N GLY A 784 3.38 29.65 3.95
CA GLY A 784 4.64 29.67 3.20
C GLY A 784 5.03 28.28 2.67
N CYS A 785 5.21 28.16 1.34
CA CYS A 785 5.48 26.88 0.68
C CYS A 785 6.98 26.62 0.40
N ALA A 786 7.86 27.03 1.32
CA ALA A 786 9.33 26.99 1.20
C ALA A 786 9.97 26.00 2.22
N GLN A 787 9.60 24.73 2.13
CA GLN A 787 10.04 23.65 3.02
C GLN A 787 11.55 23.41 2.90
N ARG A 788 12.19 23.10 4.05
CA ARG A 788 13.65 23.05 4.21
C ARG A 788 14.20 21.61 4.14
N PRO A 789 15.50 21.41 3.82
CA PRO A 789 16.12 20.08 3.76
C PRO A 789 16.14 19.32 5.10
N LEU A 790 15.93 18.00 5.07
CA LEU A 790 15.92 17.12 6.25
C LEU A 790 17.16 17.26 7.16
N ALA A 791 18.34 17.54 6.59
CA ALA A 791 19.59 17.70 7.34
C ALA A 791 19.50 18.79 8.43
N GLU A 792 18.76 19.87 8.17
CA GLU A 792 18.59 20.96 9.14
C GLU A 792 17.64 20.58 10.27
N PHE A 793 16.58 19.80 9.98
CA PHE A 793 15.69 19.25 11.00
C PHE A 793 16.41 18.24 11.89
N VAL A 794 17.31 17.43 11.34
CA VAL A 794 18.20 16.54 12.12
C VAL A 794 19.14 17.34 13.01
N ALA A 795 19.78 18.40 12.48
CA ALA A 795 20.64 19.27 13.27
C ALA A 795 19.87 19.96 14.41
N PHE A 796 18.66 20.45 14.16
CA PHE A 796 17.78 21.00 15.20
C PHE A 796 17.36 19.94 16.23
N GLY A 797 17.00 18.73 15.76
CA GLY A 797 16.60 17.60 16.60
C GLY A 797 17.64 17.20 17.64
N ASN A 798 18.94 17.40 17.37
CA ASN A 798 20.01 17.18 18.34
C ASN A 798 19.87 18.04 19.61
N THR A 799 19.25 19.23 19.50
CA THR A 799 18.95 20.10 20.65
C THR A 799 18.02 19.40 21.63
N LEU A 800 16.97 18.73 21.12
CA LEU A 800 16.03 17.97 21.95
C LEU A 800 16.70 16.73 22.54
N THR A 801 17.40 15.95 21.72
CA THR A 801 18.09 14.73 22.16
C THR A 801 19.14 15.01 23.23
N GLY A 802 19.88 16.13 23.10
CA GLY A 802 20.82 16.61 24.09
C GLY A 802 20.14 17.05 25.40
N LYS A 803 19.15 17.94 25.32
CA LYS A 803 18.45 18.46 26.51
C LYS A 803 17.61 17.42 27.25
N ALA A 804 17.10 16.41 26.56
CA ALA A 804 16.45 15.24 27.15
C ALA A 804 17.45 14.26 27.82
N GLY A 805 18.76 14.54 27.77
CA GLY A 805 19.80 13.69 28.33
C GLY A 805 20.01 12.37 27.58
N CYS A 806 19.55 12.26 26.33
CA CYS A 806 19.55 11.02 25.55
C CYS A 806 20.67 10.94 24.50
N ALA A 807 21.45 12.00 24.29
CA ALA A 807 22.50 12.04 23.26
C ALA A 807 23.67 11.07 23.49
N GLN A 808 23.84 10.55 24.71
CA GLN A 808 24.86 9.57 25.09
C GLN A 808 24.27 8.24 25.55
N ALA A 809 22.96 8.02 25.32
CA ALA A 809 22.33 6.74 25.61
C ALA A 809 22.75 5.68 24.57
N ALA A 810 22.89 4.42 25.00
CA ALA A 810 23.15 3.31 24.08
C ALA A 810 22.03 3.11 23.05
N ASP A 811 20.79 3.41 23.45
CA ASP A 811 19.63 3.58 22.56
C ASP A 811 18.97 4.95 22.81
N PRO A 812 19.29 5.97 21.99
CA PRO A 812 18.65 7.28 22.09
C PRO A 812 17.15 7.26 21.77
N ALA A 813 16.67 6.32 20.95
CA ALA A 813 15.25 6.20 20.59
C ALA A 813 14.44 5.71 21.79
N ALA A 814 14.88 4.62 22.43
CA ALA A 814 14.26 4.11 23.66
C ALA A 814 14.36 5.13 24.80
N CYS A 815 15.52 5.79 24.97
CA CYS A 815 15.67 6.87 25.97
C CYS A 815 14.64 7.98 25.79
N LEU A 816 14.44 8.46 24.55
CA LEU A 816 13.47 9.52 24.25
C LEU A 816 12.01 9.03 24.37
N ARG A 817 11.71 7.78 24.02
CA ARG A 817 10.37 7.19 24.23
C ARG A 817 10.03 6.99 25.71
N ALA A 818 11.04 6.73 26.55
CA ALA A 818 10.87 6.58 27.99
C ALA A 818 10.67 7.92 28.74
N ARG A 819 10.88 9.07 28.09
CA ARG A 819 10.59 10.38 28.71
C ARG A 819 9.09 10.66 28.76
N PRO A 820 8.57 11.27 29.84
CA PRO A 820 7.27 11.94 29.84
C PRO A 820 7.19 12.95 28.69
N PHE A 821 6.04 13.08 28.05
CA PHE A 821 5.89 13.97 26.88
C PHE A 821 6.01 15.44 27.29
N GLU A 822 5.59 15.74 28.52
CA GLU A 822 5.67 17.02 29.20
C GLU A 822 7.13 17.50 29.35
N ASP A 823 8.05 16.57 29.63
CA ASP A 823 9.48 16.88 29.76
C ASP A 823 10.15 17.12 28.40
N LEU A 824 9.69 16.42 27.35
CA LEU A 824 10.15 16.67 25.98
C LEU A 824 9.68 18.04 25.46
N LEU A 825 8.45 18.45 25.79
CA LEU A 825 7.95 19.81 25.52
C LEU A 825 8.78 20.86 26.27
N ARG A 826 9.04 20.66 27.57
CA ARG A 826 9.83 21.61 28.39
C ARG A 826 11.32 21.64 28.05
N ALA A 827 11.88 20.56 27.49
CA ALA A 827 13.28 20.54 27.04
C ALA A 827 13.52 21.53 25.89
N VAL A 828 12.63 21.57 24.89
CA VAL A 828 12.67 22.55 23.81
C VAL A 828 11.30 23.23 23.69
N PRO A 829 11.00 24.22 24.56
CA PRO A 829 9.73 24.91 24.54
C PRO A 829 9.50 25.54 23.15
N PRO A 830 8.39 25.21 22.46
CA PRO A 830 8.12 25.77 21.15
C PRO A 830 7.84 27.27 21.23
N VAL A 831 8.41 28.03 20.30
CA VAL A 831 8.18 29.49 20.18
C VAL A 831 7.23 29.74 19.01
N VAL A 832 5.92 29.84 19.30
CA VAL A 832 4.88 30.12 18.31
C VAL A 832 4.73 31.64 18.16
N SER A 833 5.41 32.23 17.17
CA SER A 833 5.22 33.64 16.81
C SER A 833 5.57 33.90 15.36
N VAL A 834 4.70 34.63 14.66
CA VAL A 834 4.89 35.00 13.25
C VAL A 834 6.02 36.01 13.01
N THR A 835 6.53 36.66 14.07
CA THR A 835 7.70 37.54 14.03
C THR A 835 9.00 36.88 14.51
N SER A 836 8.90 35.72 15.19
CA SER A 836 10.06 35.02 15.75
C SER A 836 11.03 34.50 14.68
N SER A 837 12.33 34.55 14.98
CA SER A 837 13.41 33.94 14.20
C SER A 837 14.20 32.93 15.05
N SER A 838 13.50 32.19 15.93
CA SER A 838 14.08 31.28 16.95
C SER A 838 14.94 30.12 16.40
N GLY A 839 14.96 29.91 15.08
CA GLY A 839 15.66 28.79 14.44
C GLY A 839 15.04 27.42 14.70
N GLN A 840 13.91 27.35 15.41
CA GLN A 840 13.20 26.09 15.65
C GLN A 840 12.53 25.59 14.36
N LEU A 841 12.68 24.30 14.08
CA LEU A 841 12.17 23.65 12.88
C LEU A 841 11.08 22.64 13.24
N TRP A 842 9.87 23.15 13.46
CA TRP A 842 8.66 22.35 13.62
C TRP A 842 7.84 22.43 12.33
N GLY A 843 7.84 21.37 11.54
CA GLY A 843 7.11 21.32 10.28
C GLY A 843 7.67 20.33 9.27
N PRO A 844 7.11 20.32 8.05
CA PRO A 844 7.46 19.35 7.03
C PRO A 844 8.86 19.57 6.44
N ALA A 845 9.65 18.51 6.44
CA ALA A 845 10.99 18.45 5.90
C ALA A 845 11.02 17.83 4.50
N VAL A 846 11.92 18.31 3.63
CA VAL A 846 12.26 17.67 2.36
C VAL A 846 13.13 16.44 2.66
N ASP A 847 12.49 15.28 2.70
CA ASP A 847 13.04 13.98 3.14
C ASP A 847 13.31 12.99 1.99
N GLY A 848 12.93 13.34 0.75
CA GLY A 848 13.04 12.46 -0.42
C GLY A 848 11.90 11.45 -0.57
N PHE A 849 10.91 11.43 0.33
CA PHE A 849 9.81 10.45 0.31
C PHE A 849 8.42 11.08 0.49
N VAL A 850 8.21 11.86 1.55
CA VAL A 850 7.03 12.73 1.69
C VAL A 850 7.16 13.93 0.76
N LEU A 851 8.36 14.48 0.63
CA LEU A 851 8.70 15.58 -0.29
C LEU A 851 10.03 15.30 -1.00
N SER A 852 10.01 15.20 -2.33
CA SER A 852 11.20 15.04 -3.18
C SER A 852 12.04 16.33 -3.29
N ALA A 853 11.38 17.48 -3.23
CA ALA A 853 11.96 18.83 -3.19
C ALA A 853 11.03 19.77 -2.40
N SER A 854 11.42 21.04 -2.24
CA SER A 854 10.49 22.04 -1.70
C SER A 854 9.28 22.21 -2.63
N PRO A 855 8.06 22.46 -2.11
CA PRO A 855 6.85 22.55 -2.94
C PRO A 855 6.98 23.54 -4.11
N GLU A 856 7.59 24.72 -3.91
CA GLU A 856 7.85 25.67 -5.00
C GLU A 856 8.59 25.03 -6.20
N VAL A 857 9.59 24.20 -5.94
CA VAL A 857 10.36 23.49 -6.98
C VAL A 857 9.52 22.40 -7.64
N VAL A 858 8.78 21.61 -6.87
CA VAL A 858 7.89 20.55 -7.39
C VAL A 858 6.82 21.15 -8.31
N LEU A 859 6.17 22.25 -7.90
CA LEU A 859 5.15 22.93 -8.69
C LEU A 859 5.75 23.62 -9.91
N GLY A 860 6.91 24.27 -9.79
CA GLY A 860 7.60 24.93 -10.89
C GLY A 860 8.05 23.98 -12.03
N LYS A 861 8.04 22.67 -11.78
CA LYS A 861 8.24 21.59 -12.77
C LYS A 861 6.94 20.90 -13.23
N GLY A 862 5.83 21.10 -12.53
CA GLY A 862 4.57 20.39 -12.79
C GLY A 862 4.53 18.94 -12.29
N GLU A 863 5.35 18.60 -11.29
CA GLU A 863 5.47 17.27 -10.65
C GLU A 863 4.48 17.08 -9.48
N HIS A 864 3.66 18.09 -9.17
CA HIS A 864 2.71 18.13 -8.05
C HIS A 864 1.36 17.47 -8.38
N ASN A 865 0.51 17.30 -7.35
CA ASN A 865 -0.89 16.90 -7.54
C ASN A 865 -1.65 17.98 -8.32
N ARG A 866 -1.95 17.75 -9.60
CA ARG A 866 -2.48 18.76 -10.52
C ARG A 866 -3.98 19.02 -10.31
N VAL A 867 -4.29 19.79 -9.28
CA VAL A 867 -5.65 20.24 -8.97
C VAL A 867 -5.77 21.77 -9.04
N PRO A 868 -7.01 22.34 -9.01
CA PRO A 868 -7.21 23.77 -8.81
C PRO A 868 -6.75 24.24 -7.43
N PHE A 869 -6.13 25.42 -7.38
CA PHE A 869 -5.61 26.04 -6.16
C PHE A 869 -6.14 27.45 -5.92
N ALA A 870 -6.37 27.79 -4.66
CA ALA A 870 -6.46 29.16 -4.19
C ALA A 870 -5.35 29.44 -3.17
N ILE A 871 -4.73 30.62 -3.21
CA ILE A 871 -3.71 31.01 -2.22
C ILE A 871 -3.78 32.51 -1.91
N GLY A 872 -3.56 32.89 -0.65
CA GLY A 872 -3.52 34.30 -0.27
C GLY A 872 -2.91 34.53 1.10
N ALA A 873 -2.86 35.81 1.47
CA ALA A 873 -2.28 36.33 2.70
C ALA A 873 -3.03 37.61 3.13
N ASN A 874 -2.87 37.98 4.38
CA ASN A 874 -3.49 39.18 4.96
C ASN A 874 -2.56 40.39 4.84
N ALA A 875 -3.07 41.62 4.95
CA ALA A 875 -2.27 42.82 4.65
C ALA A 875 -1.27 43.22 5.76
N ASP A 876 -1.57 42.89 7.02
CA ASP A 876 -0.80 43.20 8.23
C ASP A 876 -0.50 41.93 9.04
N GLU A 877 -0.15 40.81 8.41
CA GLU A 877 0.09 39.48 9.03
C GLU A 877 0.75 39.57 10.41
N THR A 878 1.91 40.23 10.50
CA THR A 878 2.68 40.34 11.75
C THR A 878 2.20 41.45 12.69
N GLY A 879 1.11 42.13 12.37
CA GLY A 879 0.62 43.35 13.02
C GLY A 879 0.26 43.20 14.49
N SER A 880 -0.19 42.01 14.93
CA SER A 880 -0.45 41.68 16.34
C SER A 880 0.84 41.29 17.08
N ALA A 881 1.70 40.48 16.47
CA ALA A 881 2.92 39.93 17.07
C ALA A 881 4.18 40.82 16.91
N ALA A 882 4.08 41.95 16.21
CA ALA A 882 5.16 42.92 16.12
C ALA A 882 5.37 43.63 17.48
N PRO A 883 6.61 43.74 17.98
CA PRO A 883 6.86 44.40 19.25
C PRO A 883 6.48 45.89 19.20
N PRO A 884 6.42 46.58 20.35
CA PRO A 884 6.48 48.03 20.39
C PRO A 884 7.78 48.51 19.72
N ILE A 885 7.66 49.43 18.76
CA ILE A 885 8.80 50.05 18.06
C ILE A 885 8.46 51.53 17.93
N THR A 886 9.18 52.37 18.66
CA THR A 886 8.89 53.80 18.81
C THR A 886 9.87 54.68 18.05
N THR A 887 11.07 54.18 17.77
CA THR A 887 12.15 54.90 17.07
C THR A 887 12.58 54.20 15.79
N GLU A 888 13.18 54.96 14.87
CA GLU A 888 13.81 54.40 13.67
C GLU A 888 15.03 53.52 14.01
N ALA A 889 15.73 53.80 15.11
CA ALA A 889 16.89 53.01 15.55
C ALA A 889 16.47 51.59 15.97
N GLU A 890 15.38 51.44 16.73
CA GLU A 890 14.80 50.13 17.09
C GLU A 890 14.35 49.35 15.83
N TYR A 891 13.67 50.02 14.90
CA TYR A 891 13.28 49.44 13.61
C TYR A 891 14.50 48.90 12.84
N ARG A 892 15.54 49.72 12.69
CA ARG A 892 16.78 49.35 11.98
C ARG A 892 17.48 48.17 12.65
N ALA A 893 17.53 48.14 13.99
CA ALA A 893 18.12 47.04 14.75
C ALA A 893 17.36 45.72 14.53
N LEU A 894 16.02 45.75 14.61
CA LEU A 894 15.18 44.55 14.43
C LEU A 894 15.22 44.01 12.99
N VAL A 895 15.17 44.88 11.98
CA VAL A 895 15.36 44.46 10.58
C VAL A 895 16.74 43.85 10.39
N THR A 896 17.79 44.46 10.95
CA THR A 896 19.16 43.93 10.86
C THR A 896 19.30 42.56 11.53
N ALA A 897 18.66 42.34 12.68
CA ALA A 897 18.62 41.04 13.34
C ALA A 897 17.88 39.98 12.50
N GLN A 898 16.84 40.36 11.74
CA GLN A 898 16.04 39.42 10.96
C GLN A 898 16.63 39.06 9.58
N VAL A 899 17.26 40.01 8.86
CA VAL A 899 17.77 39.78 7.50
C VAL A 899 19.30 39.87 7.36
N GLY A 900 20.02 40.12 8.46
CA GLY A 900 21.49 40.11 8.51
C GLY A 900 22.12 41.03 7.47
N ALA A 901 22.99 40.47 6.63
CA ALA A 901 23.75 41.21 5.61
C ALA A 901 22.85 41.94 4.57
N LEU A 902 21.60 41.51 4.38
CA LEU A 902 20.66 42.15 3.44
C LEU A 902 19.99 43.41 4.01
N ALA A 903 20.22 43.74 5.28
CA ALA A 903 19.56 44.85 5.96
C ALA A 903 19.68 46.22 5.26
N PRO A 904 20.82 46.62 4.66
CA PRO A 904 20.90 47.90 3.95
C PRO A 904 19.92 48.00 2.77
N LEU A 905 19.72 46.90 2.03
CA LEU A 905 18.79 46.83 0.89
C LEU A 905 17.34 46.87 1.36
N VAL A 906 17.01 46.10 2.41
CA VAL A 906 15.65 46.05 2.98
C VAL A 906 15.29 47.40 3.62
N LEU A 907 16.20 48.03 4.36
CA LEU A 907 15.96 49.35 4.96
C LEU A 907 15.82 50.47 3.92
N ALA A 908 16.53 50.38 2.79
CA ALA A 908 16.33 51.29 1.66
C ALA A 908 14.97 51.08 0.96
N ARG A 909 14.48 49.84 0.89
CA ARG A 909 13.17 49.49 0.31
C ARG A 909 12.00 49.88 1.21
N TYR A 910 12.20 49.85 2.53
CA TYR A 910 11.19 50.16 3.56
C TYR A 910 11.67 51.31 4.47
N PRO A 911 11.78 52.54 3.96
CA PRO A 911 12.15 53.69 4.78
C PRO A 911 11.00 54.06 5.73
N VAL A 912 11.31 54.39 6.99
CA VAL A 912 10.28 54.74 8.00
C VAL A 912 9.37 55.87 7.55
N SER A 913 9.90 56.84 6.79
CA SER A 913 9.15 57.98 6.24
C SER A 913 8.02 57.60 5.27
N ALA A 914 7.98 56.37 4.75
CA ALA A 914 6.89 55.87 3.92
C ALA A 914 5.73 55.23 4.73
N TYR A 915 5.85 55.15 6.06
CA TYR A 915 4.89 54.49 6.94
C TYR A 915 4.45 55.38 8.09
N ALA A 916 3.25 55.15 8.62
CA ALA A 916 2.70 55.92 9.74
C ALA A 916 3.51 55.80 11.05
N SER A 917 4.36 54.79 11.19
CA SER A 917 5.28 54.61 12.32
C SER A 917 6.41 53.63 12.00
N PRO A 918 7.53 53.64 12.75
CA PRO A 918 8.58 52.62 12.66
C PRO A 918 8.02 51.19 12.83
N ARG A 919 7.02 51.01 13.70
CA ARG A 919 6.32 49.73 13.88
C ARG A 919 5.57 49.28 12.62
N LYS A 920 4.85 50.18 11.92
CA LYS A 920 4.17 49.81 10.68
C LYS A 920 5.15 49.51 9.53
N ALA A 921 6.32 50.17 9.49
CA ALA A 921 7.40 49.78 8.58
C ALA A 921 7.89 48.34 8.85
N TYR A 922 8.11 47.98 10.12
CA TYR A 922 8.47 46.62 10.52
C TYR A 922 7.39 45.58 10.17
N VAL A 923 6.11 45.90 10.40
CA VAL A 923 4.99 45.03 10.03
C VAL A 923 4.97 44.78 8.52
N ALA A 924 5.19 45.82 7.70
CA ALA A 924 5.29 45.66 6.25
C ALA A 924 6.45 44.72 5.85
N VAL A 925 7.69 45.01 6.29
CA VAL A 925 8.88 44.17 6.03
C VAL A 925 8.61 42.69 6.34
N THR A 926 8.03 42.43 7.51
CA THR A 926 7.88 41.07 8.03
C THR A 926 6.65 40.34 7.49
N SER A 927 5.57 41.04 7.15
CA SER A 927 4.40 40.46 6.48
C SER A 927 4.70 40.14 5.01
N ASP A 928 5.39 41.05 4.31
CA ASP A 928 5.76 40.88 2.91
C ASP A 928 6.74 39.71 2.73
N SER A 929 7.81 39.65 3.54
CA SER A 929 8.84 38.61 3.44
C SER A 929 8.42 37.21 3.87
N ARG A 930 7.51 37.08 4.87
CA ARG A 930 7.13 35.77 5.44
C ARG A 930 5.89 35.15 4.83
N PHE A 931 4.95 35.96 4.31
CA PHE A 931 3.63 35.48 3.89
C PHE A 931 3.26 35.92 2.48
N ILE A 932 3.19 37.23 2.24
CA ILE A 932 2.57 37.78 1.02
C ILE A 932 3.38 37.44 -0.24
N CYS A 933 4.71 37.59 -0.17
CA CYS A 933 5.58 37.31 -1.31
C CYS A 933 5.86 35.81 -1.52
N PRO A 934 6.10 34.98 -0.48
CA PRO A 934 6.10 33.53 -0.62
C PRO A 934 4.80 32.99 -1.25
N SER A 935 3.64 33.52 -0.86
CA SER A 935 2.33 33.14 -1.45
C SER A 935 2.24 33.48 -2.95
N ARG A 936 2.71 34.68 -3.35
CA ARG A 936 2.79 35.08 -4.78
C ARG A 936 3.76 34.19 -5.56
N ARG A 937 4.92 33.87 -4.98
CA ARG A 937 5.94 33.02 -5.61
C ARG A 937 5.40 31.61 -5.85
N PHE A 938 4.71 31.05 -4.86
CA PHE A 938 4.03 29.77 -5.03
C PHE A 938 2.91 29.82 -6.07
N ALA A 939 2.11 30.89 -6.12
CA ALA A 939 1.11 31.09 -7.17
C ALA A 939 1.73 31.13 -8.58
N ARG A 940 2.90 31.79 -8.73
CA ARG A 940 3.69 31.80 -9.98
C ARG A 940 4.25 30.42 -10.33
N ALA A 941 4.78 29.67 -9.36
CA ALA A 941 5.25 28.31 -9.55
C ALA A 941 4.12 27.37 -9.98
N ALA A 942 2.95 27.45 -9.33
CA ALA A 942 1.75 26.67 -9.64
C ALA A 942 1.20 26.98 -11.04
N ALA A 943 1.15 28.26 -11.43
CA ALA A 943 0.75 28.67 -12.77
C ALA A 943 1.73 28.19 -13.85
N LYS A 944 3.05 28.27 -13.59
CA LYS A 944 4.10 27.71 -14.46
C LYS A 944 3.97 26.19 -14.60
N GLY A 945 3.61 25.48 -13.53
CA GLY A 945 3.33 24.04 -13.52
C GLY A 945 2.03 23.63 -14.22
N GLY A 946 1.21 24.58 -14.68
CA GLY A 946 -0.02 24.34 -15.43
C GLY A 946 -1.27 24.04 -14.59
N SER A 947 -1.27 24.33 -13.29
CA SER A 947 -2.50 24.25 -12.47
C SER A 947 -3.39 25.48 -12.68
N PRO A 948 -4.73 25.34 -12.57
CA PRO A 948 -5.61 26.48 -12.35
C PRO A 948 -5.32 27.08 -10.97
N VAL A 949 -5.00 28.37 -10.91
CA VAL A 949 -4.65 29.09 -9.67
C VAL A 949 -5.54 30.31 -9.52
N PHE A 950 -5.93 30.60 -8.29
CA PHE A 950 -6.61 31.81 -7.85
C PHE A 950 -5.78 32.46 -6.74
N ARG A 951 -5.53 33.77 -6.80
CA ARG A 951 -4.83 34.50 -5.73
C ARG A 951 -5.79 35.44 -5.01
N TYR A 952 -5.73 35.50 -3.67
CA TYR A 952 -6.41 36.53 -2.89
C TYR A 952 -5.45 37.34 -2.01
N PHE A 953 -5.93 38.48 -1.55
CA PHE A 953 -5.31 39.32 -0.54
C PHE A 953 -6.39 39.89 0.38
N PHE A 954 -6.31 39.64 1.69
CA PHE A 954 -7.29 40.13 2.65
C PHE A 954 -6.79 41.43 3.28
N SER A 955 -7.41 42.56 2.93
CA SER A 955 -7.02 43.90 3.40
C SER A 955 -8.00 44.53 4.37
N TYR A 956 -9.21 43.97 4.53
CA TYR A 956 -10.20 44.49 5.46
C TYR A 956 -9.63 44.60 6.90
N PRO A 957 -9.58 45.80 7.51
CA PRO A 957 -8.89 46.04 8.79
C PRO A 957 -9.78 45.65 9.99
N ALA A 958 -10.12 44.35 10.09
CA ALA A 958 -10.98 43.81 11.16
C ALA A 958 -10.46 44.11 12.57
N SER A 959 -9.14 44.20 12.76
CA SER A 959 -8.56 44.76 13.99
C SER A 959 -8.34 46.28 13.84
N ARG A 960 -9.11 47.08 14.60
CA ARG A 960 -8.93 48.54 14.65
C ARG A 960 -7.54 48.98 15.09
N LEU A 961 -6.84 48.17 15.88
CA LEU A 961 -5.52 48.50 16.44
C LEU A 961 -4.37 48.00 15.56
N TYR A 962 -4.55 46.85 14.88
CA TYR A 962 -3.44 46.18 14.20
C TYR A 962 -3.62 46.04 12.68
N GLY A 963 -4.85 46.15 12.16
CA GLY A 963 -5.20 46.01 10.75
C GLY A 963 -5.67 44.60 10.38
N ALA A 964 -5.31 44.14 9.18
CA ALA A 964 -5.63 42.80 8.68
C ALA A 964 -4.55 41.79 9.12
N VAL A 965 -4.61 41.35 10.38
CA VAL A 965 -3.58 40.50 11.01
C VAL A 965 -3.69 39.01 10.66
N HIS A 966 -2.65 38.23 10.97
CA HIS A 966 -2.62 36.78 10.77
C HIS A 966 -3.85 36.07 11.35
N GLY A 967 -4.42 35.13 10.58
CA GLY A 967 -5.61 34.35 10.93
C GLY A 967 -6.93 35.12 11.10
N ILE A 968 -6.95 36.46 10.92
CA ILE A 968 -8.15 37.28 11.17
C ILE A 968 -9.28 37.03 10.16
N GLU A 969 -8.97 36.37 9.04
CA GLU A 969 -9.92 36.01 7.98
C GLU A 969 -10.61 34.66 8.24
N ILE A 970 -10.06 33.82 9.13
CA ILE A 970 -10.67 32.52 9.50
C ILE A 970 -12.13 32.68 9.94
N PRO A 971 -12.52 33.63 10.84
CA PRO A 971 -13.91 33.78 11.26
C PRO A 971 -14.82 34.29 10.13
N PHE A 972 -14.25 34.95 9.11
CA PHE A 972 -14.99 35.33 7.90
C PHE A 972 -15.23 34.13 6.97
N VAL A 973 -14.31 33.15 6.94
CA VAL A 973 -14.39 31.89 6.15
C VAL A 973 -15.26 30.81 6.81
N PHE A 974 -15.33 30.79 8.14
CA PHE A 974 -16.18 29.86 8.90
C PHE A 974 -17.51 30.48 9.34
N GLY A 975 -17.68 31.81 9.24
CA GLY A 975 -18.85 32.54 9.76
C GLY A 975 -18.95 32.53 11.29
N SER A 976 -17.85 32.23 11.99
CA SER A 976 -17.82 31.81 13.40
C SER A 976 -17.51 32.97 14.38
N PHE A 977 -18.05 34.16 14.13
CA PHE A 977 -17.76 35.36 14.94
C PHE A 977 -18.15 35.21 16.43
N ASP A 978 -19.15 34.39 16.74
CA ASP A 978 -19.62 34.13 18.11
C ASP A 978 -18.55 33.44 19.00
N ALA A 979 -17.48 32.91 18.40
CA ALA A 979 -16.30 32.43 19.12
C ALA A 979 -15.53 33.53 19.87
N PHE A 980 -15.75 34.81 19.52
CA PHE A 980 -15.04 35.96 20.09
C PHE A 980 -15.97 36.72 21.03
N ALA A 981 -15.88 36.42 22.33
CA ALA A 981 -16.72 37.02 23.36
C ALA A 981 -16.70 38.56 23.32
N GLY A 982 -17.88 39.19 23.20
CA GLY A 982 -18.03 40.64 23.12
C GLY A 982 -17.79 41.25 21.74
N TYR A 983 -17.40 40.47 20.72
CA TYR A 983 -17.33 40.92 19.34
C TYR A 983 -18.68 40.70 18.64
N ALA A 984 -19.28 41.77 18.12
CA ALA A 984 -20.49 41.71 17.31
C ALA A 984 -20.16 42.26 15.91
N PRO A 985 -20.18 41.44 14.84
CA PRO A 985 -19.86 41.92 13.51
C PRO A 985 -20.88 42.96 13.03
N SER A 986 -20.42 43.93 12.26
CA SER A 986 -21.26 44.88 11.53
C SER A 986 -22.05 44.19 10.41
N ALA A 987 -23.01 44.90 9.80
CA ALA A 987 -23.72 44.40 8.63
C ALA A 987 -22.78 44.15 7.44
N ALA A 988 -21.75 44.97 7.28
CA ALA A 988 -20.78 44.84 6.19
C ALA A 988 -19.80 43.67 6.42
N GLU A 989 -19.38 43.42 7.66
CA GLU A 989 -18.56 42.25 8.01
C GLU A 989 -19.32 40.93 7.82
N ARG A 990 -20.62 40.91 8.14
CA ARG A 990 -21.49 39.77 7.80
C ARG A 990 -21.57 39.54 6.29
N ALA A 991 -21.79 40.59 5.49
CA ALA A 991 -21.86 40.47 4.03
C ALA A 991 -20.51 40.01 3.41
N LEU A 992 -19.39 40.48 3.94
CA LEU A 992 -18.05 40.03 3.55
C LEU A 992 -17.85 38.55 3.88
N SER A 993 -18.19 38.13 5.10
CA SER A 993 -18.13 36.71 5.50
C SER A 993 -19.05 35.83 4.66
N GLU A 994 -20.29 36.24 4.39
CA GLU A 994 -21.21 35.47 3.54
C GLU A 994 -20.67 35.29 2.12
N SER A 995 -19.99 36.30 1.58
CA SER A 995 -19.29 36.22 0.29
C SER A 995 -18.10 35.25 0.32
N MET A 996 -17.30 35.26 1.39
CA MET A 996 -16.16 34.35 1.56
C MET A 996 -16.61 32.90 1.79
N ASN A 997 -17.56 32.67 2.70
CA ASN A 997 -18.18 31.36 2.96
C ASN A 997 -18.68 30.72 1.65
N ALA A 998 -19.39 31.49 0.82
CA ALA A 998 -19.91 31.04 -0.46
C ALA A 998 -18.78 30.76 -1.48
N ALA A 999 -17.77 31.63 -1.57
CA ALA A 999 -16.63 31.42 -2.48
C ALA A 999 -15.82 30.15 -2.12
N TRP A 1000 -15.55 29.90 -0.84
CA TRP A 1000 -14.86 28.68 -0.36
C TRP A 1000 -15.69 27.42 -0.66
N ALA A 1001 -16.99 27.44 -0.37
CA ALA A 1001 -17.88 26.31 -0.63
C ALA A 1001 -18.03 26.00 -2.14
N ARG A 1002 -18.16 27.04 -2.98
CA ARG A 1002 -18.21 26.89 -4.44
C ARG A 1002 -16.89 26.40 -5.02
N PHE A 1003 -15.77 26.91 -4.52
CA PHE A 1003 -14.46 26.38 -4.87
C PHE A 1003 -14.39 24.89 -4.52
N ALA A 1004 -14.75 24.47 -3.31
CA ALA A 1004 -14.77 23.05 -2.94
C ALA A 1004 -15.67 22.19 -3.85
N ALA A 1005 -16.82 22.72 -4.26
CA ALA A 1005 -17.76 22.05 -5.17
C ALA A 1005 -17.24 21.84 -6.59
N GLY A 1006 -16.68 22.89 -7.22
CA GLY A 1006 -16.38 22.91 -8.66
C GLY A 1006 -14.90 23.15 -8.99
N GLY A 1007 -14.18 23.92 -8.19
CA GLY A 1007 -12.82 24.43 -8.47
C GLY A 1007 -12.82 25.85 -9.02
N ASP A 1008 -14.00 26.47 -9.08
CA ASP A 1008 -14.24 27.85 -9.43
C ASP A 1008 -14.96 28.52 -8.24
N PRO A 1009 -14.38 29.56 -7.62
CA PRO A 1009 -15.00 30.29 -6.51
C PRO A 1009 -16.12 31.26 -6.96
N ASN A 1010 -16.25 31.55 -8.26
CA ASN A 1010 -17.17 32.56 -8.79
C ASN A 1010 -18.64 32.12 -8.76
N GLY A 1011 -19.57 33.05 -8.54
CA GLY A 1011 -21.02 32.80 -8.55
C GLY A 1011 -21.83 34.09 -8.61
N GLU A 1012 -23.15 33.96 -8.80
CA GLU A 1012 -24.07 35.11 -8.78
C GLU A 1012 -24.03 35.82 -7.42
N GLY A 1013 -23.95 37.15 -7.44
CA GLY A 1013 -23.85 37.99 -6.24
C GLY A 1013 -22.49 38.00 -5.55
N LEU A 1014 -21.51 37.19 -5.98
CA LEU A 1014 -20.16 37.17 -5.42
C LEU A 1014 -19.22 38.13 -6.16
N PRO A 1015 -18.20 38.69 -5.48
CA PRO A 1015 -17.15 39.46 -6.16
C PRO A 1015 -16.39 38.54 -7.13
N HIS A 1016 -16.10 39.03 -8.34
CA HIS A 1016 -15.40 38.23 -9.34
C HIS A 1016 -13.97 37.92 -8.87
N TRP A 1017 -13.68 36.64 -8.68
CA TRP A 1017 -12.36 36.12 -8.37
C TRP A 1017 -11.74 35.54 -9.66
N PRO A 1018 -10.93 36.32 -10.38
CA PRO A 1018 -10.29 35.86 -11.61
C PRO A 1018 -9.23 34.79 -11.33
N ALA A 1019 -9.02 33.92 -12.32
CA ALA A 1019 -7.84 33.07 -12.36
C ALA A 1019 -6.56 33.94 -12.38
N TYR A 1020 -5.51 33.43 -11.75
CA TYR A 1020 -4.24 34.13 -11.54
C TYR A 1020 -3.48 34.28 -12.87
N ASP A 1021 -3.30 35.53 -13.29
CA ASP A 1021 -2.44 35.92 -14.39
C ASP A 1021 -1.07 36.33 -13.82
N PRO A 1022 0.03 35.57 -14.06
CA PRO A 1022 1.35 35.88 -13.52
C PRO A 1022 2.02 37.10 -14.18
N VAL A 1023 1.48 37.62 -15.29
CA VAL A 1023 1.94 38.86 -15.93
C VAL A 1023 1.33 40.09 -15.25
N ARG A 1024 0.08 39.99 -14.81
CA ARG A 1024 -0.66 41.06 -14.12
C ARG A 1024 -0.68 40.92 -12.60
N ASP A 1025 -0.16 39.82 -12.07
CA ASP A 1025 -0.32 39.35 -10.67
C ASP A 1025 -1.77 39.51 -10.16
N ARG A 1026 -2.72 39.18 -11.02
CA ARG A 1026 -4.15 39.46 -10.83
C ARG A 1026 -4.71 38.76 -9.60
N THR A 1027 -5.27 39.53 -8.66
CA THR A 1027 -5.58 39.09 -7.30
C THR A 1027 -6.96 39.56 -6.87
N LEU A 1028 -7.78 38.71 -6.23
CA LEU A 1028 -8.99 39.17 -5.54
C LEU A 1028 -8.60 39.86 -4.23
N VAL A 1029 -9.05 41.10 -4.04
CA VAL A 1029 -8.92 41.80 -2.76
C VAL A 1029 -10.22 41.63 -1.97
N TRP A 1030 -10.11 41.04 -0.77
CA TRP A 1030 -11.21 40.94 0.20
C TRP A 1030 -11.20 42.19 1.09
N ASP A 1031 -12.08 43.13 0.76
CA ASP A 1031 -12.29 44.42 1.44
C ASP A 1031 -13.74 44.92 1.22
N LEU A 1032 -14.03 46.18 1.56
CA LEU A 1032 -15.32 46.83 1.34
C LEU A 1032 -15.18 48.02 0.38
N PRO A 1033 -15.47 47.88 -0.94
CA PRO A 1033 -15.94 46.68 -1.63
C PRO A 1033 -14.82 45.68 -1.98
N SER A 1034 -15.18 44.40 -2.13
CA SER A 1034 -14.28 43.35 -2.61
C SER A 1034 -14.25 43.29 -4.13
N GLY A 1035 -13.09 42.98 -4.73
CA GLY A 1035 -12.97 42.89 -6.18
C GLY A 1035 -11.56 42.61 -6.71
N PRO A 1036 -11.42 42.34 -8.02
CA PRO A 1036 -10.14 42.03 -8.63
C PRO A 1036 -9.24 43.27 -8.79
N VAL A 1037 -7.98 43.13 -8.42
CA VAL A 1037 -6.94 44.15 -8.54
C VAL A 1037 -5.70 43.53 -9.22
N ASP A 1038 -5.16 44.22 -10.22
CA ASP A 1038 -3.89 43.88 -10.85
C ASP A 1038 -2.74 44.52 -10.06
N GLY A 1039 -1.58 43.85 -9.99
CA GLY A 1039 -0.36 44.42 -9.42
C GLY A 1039 -0.23 44.36 -7.88
N VAL A 1040 -1.06 43.59 -7.17
CA VAL A 1040 -1.08 43.58 -5.68
C VAL A 1040 0.26 43.10 -5.12
N ARG A 1041 1.04 44.06 -4.58
CA ARG A 1041 2.40 43.91 -4.00
C ARG A 1041 3.46 43.42 -5.01
N THR A 1042 3.25 43.61 -6.31
CA THR A 1042 4.16 43.15 -7.38
C THR A 1042 5.58 43.66 -7.22
N ASP A 1043 5.76 44.98 -7.16
CA ASP A 1043 7.05 45.67 -7.03
C ASP A 1043 7.78 45.35 -5.72
N VAL A 1044 7.03 45.05 -4.65
CA VAL A 1044 7.54 44.64 -3.35
C VAL A 1044 8.04 43.19 -3.39
N CYS A 1045 7.28 42.31 -4.03
CA CYS A 1045 7.64 40.90 -4.09
C CYS A 1045 8.70 40.60 -5.13
N ASP A 1046 8.77 41.33 -6.25
CA ASP A 1046 9.91 41.20 -7.18
C ASP A 1046 11.24 41.61 -6.53
N PHE A 1047 11.22 42.57 -5.59
CA PHE A 1047 12.38 42.88 -4.74
C PHE A 1047 12.77 41.67 -3.86
N TRP A 1048 11.82 41.09 -3.11
CA TRP A 1048 12.12 39.92 -2.27
C TRP A 1048 12.52 38.68 -3.07
N ASP A 1049 11.94 38.47 -4.25
CA ASP A 1049 12.30 37.39 -5.18
C ASP A 1049 13.74 37.58 -5.70
N SER A 1050 14.15 38.81 -6.00
CA SER A 1050 15.54 39.13 -6.39
C SER A 1050 16.56 38.88 -5.29
N LEU A 1051 16.20 39.12 -4.02
CA LEU A 1051 17.10 38.85 -2.89
C LEU A 1051 17.32 37.34 -2.71
N VAL A 1052 16.26 36.53 -2.80
CA VAL A 1052 16.40 35.06 -2.68
C VAL A 1052 17.18 34.46 -3.85
N ALA A 1053 17.06 35.02 -5.06
CA ALA A 1053 17.86 34.59 -6.21
C ALA A 1053 19.36 34.98 -6.13
N SER A 1054 19.75 35.78 -5.13
CA SER A 1054 21.14 36.22 -4.90
C SER A 1054 21.85 35.50 -3.74
N LEU A 1055 21.15 34.57 -3.08
CA LEU A 1055 21.63 33.71 -1.99
C LEU A 1055 21.86 32.28 -2.49
#